data_AF-A0A7S1HZM0-F1
#
_entry.id   AF-A0A7S1HZM0-F1
#
_cell.length_a   1.000
_cell.length_b   1.000
_cell.length_c   1.000
_cell.angle_alpha   90.00
_cell.angle_beta   90.00
_cell.angle_gamma   90.00
#
_symmetry.space_group_name_H-M   'P 1'
#
loop_
_entity.id
_entity.type
_entity.pdbx_description
1 polymer ?
#
loop_
_entity_poly.entity_id
_entity_poly.type
_entity_poly.pdbx_seq_one_letter_code
_entity_poly.pdbx_strand_id
1 'polypeptide(L)'
;MDETFGERFVATKPAGDIFQRWESLIFLVYIFLIFPLSKLVFSLWCYLFDRSFNINEQLTTLDNKAVCITFSGYVIGMGLVVWGALGDTIPNEHVTNVWTAIVWLLIGVIFLLLGNFINDKICFHKISNKEEIIKHHNIAVALVESGSFVSSGLTTMYTISGSGDDFGPAIGSACIFFVFAQIGFLVMVKVYDMLTPFDTQEELVGAKNCAIGLNIGMDMFAIALIVSSPLAKSESIPGFWVWYGVGGASLIVIRVLVDKILLPHATLSTRLSKDQNYGAGFVEGCILIVVAFVCTTFVESTCVPNTIDSWVDRLMDTKPVIQIFQWYNLAFLALVLVLLMSTKVMFAIPLIMRLTPKTSKWSIPAINAPALRHTLSGMMDHQLVDDVEGTSSKPPREMEMTDNARNVQQSEVTSVTTQNSTQKDVSKEFPDAPPVEPGGASADASGEIQQQPGSYVTSSSAIAISYGGYILGTGMVIRGAFAATISPGQNVGMTVAYAFAWSGIGLLAQFAGFALANRVLWMQLSTADLVNNRAAAIIEGCGYLRTGILIGAMLDGNSEEGQWKWAEDVATFLIFFTMAQLAIIVLGFFFMWITTYNDRELVKKGNIAAAINFGLHMISCAILMASPLNKTSSIIAFWVFFGIAYCILHIFRFLYAKLFRIVLDSDKEVSEDSNWGAALIEGCCQISISLSLMTLFPDPACGVAT
;
A
#
# COMPACT_ATOMS: atom_id res chain seq x y z
N MET A 1 31.79 -6.18 -28.74
CA MET A 1 32.09 -4.74 -28.90
C MET A 1 31.18 -4.07 -27.91
N ASP A 2 31.74 -3.42 -26.89
CA ASP A 2 30.92 -2.68 -25.94
C ASP A 2 30.23 -1.55 -26.70
N GLU A 3 28.89 -1.55 -26.68
CA GLU A 3 28.10 -0.45 -27.23
C GLU A 3 28.52 0.85 -26.54
N THR A 4 28.81 1.88 -27.34
CA THR A 4 29.12 3.21 -26.81
C THR A 4 27.92 3.75 -26.01
N PHE A 5 28.17 4.65 -25.06
CA PHE A 5 27.13 5.26 -24.22
C PHE A 5 25.93 5.79 -25.04
N GLY A 6 26.18 6.36 -26.22
CA GLY A 6 25.13 6.84 -27.13
C GLY A 6 24.36 5.73 -27.86
N GLU A 7 25.02 4.63 -28.24
CA GLU A 7 24.39 3.51 -28.94
C GLU A 7 23.36 2.78 -28.06
N ARG A 8 23.62 2.67 -26.76
CA ARG A 8 22.71 2.05 -25.79
C ARG A 8 21.33 2.72 -25.73
N PHE A 9 21.28 4.05 -25.83
CA PHE A 9 20.01 4.79 -25.79
C PHE A 9 19.13 4.57 -27.02
N VAL A 10 19.74 4.27 -28.17
CA VAL A 10 19.06 4.09 -29.47
C VAL A 10 18.90 2.60 -29.81
N ALA A 11 19.35 1.70 -28.94
CA ALA A 11 19.24 0.26 -29.14
C ALA A 11 17.77 -0.17 -29.26
N THR A 12 17.42 -0.79 -30.40
CA THR A 12 16.07 -1.28 -30.67
C THR A 12 15.89 -2.75 -30.27
N LYS A 13 16.99 -3.48 -30.07
CA LYS A 13 16.98 -4.90 -29.73
C LYS A 13 16.12 -5.21 -28.49
N PRO A 14 16.22 -4.48 -27.37
CA PRO A 14 15.35 -4.74 -26.21
C PRO A 14 13.86 -4.55 -26.51
N ALA A 15 13.50 -3.69 -27.47
CA ALA A 15 12.11 -3.50 -27.90
C ALA A 15 11.62 -4.64 -28.82
N GLY A 16 12.52 -5.18 -29.66
CA GLY A 16 12.21 -6.28 -30.59
C GLY A 16 11.98 -7.61 -29.86
N ASP A 17 12.78 -7.90 -28.84
CA ASP A 17 12.74 -9.17 -28.11
C ASP A 17 11.40 -9.42 -27.38
N ILE A 18 10.68 -8.35 -27.04
CA ILE A 18 9.34 -8.40 -26.40
C ILE A 18 8.29 -9.03 -27.34
N PHE A 19 8.34 -8.70 -28.64
CA PHE A 19 7.29 -9.05 -29.62
C PHE A 19 7.65 -10.23 -30.50
N GLN A 20 8.90 -10.65 -30.48
CA GLN A 20 9.32 -11.80 -31.29
C GLN A 20 8.82 -13.13 -30.71
N ARG A 21 8.35 -13.15 -29.45
CA ARG A 21 7.87 -14.32 -28.72
C ARG A 21 6.33 -14.41 -28.78
N TRP A 22 5.80 -15.35 -29.56
CA TRP A 22 4.36 -15.62 -29.63
C TRP A 22 3.79 -16.14 -28.30
N GLU A 23 4.65 -16.73 -27.46
CA GLU A 23 4.36 -17.20 -26.11
C GLU A 23 3.86 -16.04 -25.23
N SER A 24 4.44 -14.83 -25.38
CA SER A 24 4.01 -13.63 -24.67
C SER A 24 2.53 -13.29 -24.90
N LEU A 25 1.99 -13.59 -26.10
CA LEU A 25 0.58 -13.39 -26.40
C LEU A 25 -0.32 -14.40 -25.66
N ILE A 26 0.15 -15.63 -25.48
CA ILE A 26 -0.57 -16.66 -24.73
C ILE A 26 -0.59 -16.31 -23.23
N PHE A 27 0.55 -15.86 -22.68
CA PHE A 27 0.61 -15.39 -21.30
C PHE A 27 -0.28 -14.19 -21.05
N LEU A 28 -0.37 -13.27 -22.01
CA LEU A 28 -1.33 -12.18 -21.96
C LEU A 28 -2.76 -12.73 -21.85
N VAL A 29 -3.17 -13.69 -22.70
CA VAL A 29 -4.50 -14.33 -22.57
C VAL A 29 -4.72 -14.94 -21.19
N TYR A 30 -3.72 -15.60 -20.58
CA TYR A 30 -3.84 -16.12 -19.21
C TYR A 30 -4.07 -15.02 -18.17
N ILE A 31 -3.31 -13.92 -18.25
CA ILE A 31 -3.49 -12.76 -17.37
C ILE A 31 -4.92 -12.21 -17.52
N PHE A 32 -5.47 -12.15 -18.73
CA PHE A 32 -6.86 -11.72 -18.94
C PHE A 32 -7.89 -12.70 -18.37
N LEU A 33 -7.62 -14.01 -18.37
CA LEU A 33 -8.56 -15.04 -17.88
C LEU A 33 -8.48 -15.27 -16.37
N ILE A 34 -7.31 -15.11 -15.75
CA ILE A 34 -7.07 -15.46 -14.34
C ILE A 34 -7.79 -14.49 -13.38
N PHE A 35 -7.87 -13.20 -13.70
CA PHE A 35 -8.55 -12.22 -12.84
C PHE A 35 -10.07 -12.43 -12.76
N PRO A 36 -10.79 -12.69 -13.85
CA PRO A 36 -12.18 -13.17 -13.80
C PRO A 36 -12.34 -14.45 -13.01
N LEU A 37 -11.43 -15.41 -13.23
CA LEU A 37 -11.43 -16.69 -12.53
C LEU A 37 -11.17 -16.50 -11.03
N SER A 38 -10.41 -15.48 -10.65
CA SER A 38 -10.10 -15.18 -9.24
C SER A 38 -11.37 -14.94 -8.42
N LYS A 39 -12.40 -14.29 -8.99
CA LYS A 39 -13.70 -14.12 -8.33
C LYS A 39 -14.42 -15.44 -8.10
N LEU A 40 -14.38 -16.34 -9.08
CA LEU A 40 -14.96 -17.69 -8.94
C LEU A 40 -14.22 -18.48 -7.87
N VAL A 41 -12.89 -18.45 -7.89
CA VAL A 41 -12.04 -19.12 -6.90
C VAL A 41 -12.30 -18.58 -5.49
N PHE A 42 -12.42 -17.25 -5.34
CA PHE A 42 -12.74 -16.62 -4.07
C PHE A 42 -14.14 -17.01 -3.55
N SER A 43 -15.14 -17.02 -4.44
CA SER A 43 -16.50 -17.45 -4.10
C SER A 43 -16.54 -18.92 -3.68
N LEU A 44 -15.86 -19.79 -4.43
CA LEU A 44 -15.73 -21.22 -4.10
C LEU A 44 -15.02 -21.42 -2.77
N TRP A 45 -13.92 -20.69 -2.53
CA TRP A 45 -13.20 -20.71 -1.28
C TRP A 45 -14.11 -20.32 -0.10
N CYS A 46 -14.84 -19.21 -0.22
CA CYS A 46 -15.80 -18.79 0.80
C CYS A 46 -16.89 -19.86 1.03
N TYR A 47 -17.40 -20.48 -0.04
CA TYR A 47 -18.36 -21.58 0.06
C TYR A 47 -17.81 -22.79 0.81
N LEU A 48 -16.58 -23.23 0.52
CA LEU A 48 -15.95 -24.40 1.13
C LEU A 48 -15.74 -24.27 2.65
N PHE A 49 -15.58 -23.04 3.15
CA PHE A 49 -15.36 -22.77 4.58
C PHE A 49 -16.58 -22.17 5.29
N ASP A 50 -17.78 -22.52 4.83
CA ASP A 50 -19.08 -22.09 5.39
C ASP A 50 -19.23 -20.55 5.48
N ARG A 51 -18.59 -19.81 4.58
CA ARG A 51 -18.79 -18.36 4.38
C ARG A 51 -19.58 -18.12 3.10
N SER A 52 -20.60 -18.94 2.80
CA SER A 52 -21.35 -18.80 1.54
C SER A 52 -22.13 -17.47 1.52
N PHE A 53 -21.82 -16.60 0.56
CA PHE A 53 -22.56 -15.38 0.26
C PHE A 53 -22.51 -15.07 -1.24
N ASN A 54 -23.42 -14.22 -1.71
CA ASN A 54 -23.36 -13.70 -3.06
C ASN A 54 -22.46 -12.46 -3.08
N ILE A 55 -21.25 -12.59 -3.64
CA ILE A 55 -20.31 -11.47 -3.72
C ILE A 55 -20.87 -10.28 -4.50
N ASN A 56 -21.70 -10.50 -5.53
CA ASN A 56 -22.31 -9.39 -6.25
C ASN A 56 -23.24 -8.60 -5.34
N GLU A 57 -24.13 -9.29 -4.63
CA GLU A 57 -25.06 -8.66 -3.70
C GLU A 57 -24.33 -7.88 -2.59
N GLN A 58 -23.26 -8.45 -2.04
CA GLN A 58 -22.42 -7.79 -1.03
C GLN A 58 -21.73 -6.54 -1.57
N LEU A 59 -21.22 -6.58 -2.81
CA LEU A 59 -20.51 -5.46 -3.43
C LEU A 59 -21.46 -4.38 -3.95
N THR A 60 -22.69 -4.72 -4.33
CA THR A 60 -23.61 -3.81 -5.02
C THR A 60 -24.76 -3.35 -4.15
N THR A 61 -25.56 -4.28 -3.66
CA THR A 61 -26.83 -3.95 -2.98
C THR A 61 -26.60 -3.61 -1.51
N LEU A 62 -25.68 -4.33 -0.87
CA LEU A 62 -25.34 -4.13 0.53
C LEU A 62 -24.18 -3.16 0.74
N ASP A 63 -23.47 -2.81 -0.34
CA ASP A 63 -22.31 -1.91 -0.35
C ASP A 63 -21.30 -2.21 0.78
N ASN A 64 -21.01 -3.49 0.98
CA ASN A 64 -20.23 -3.95 2.11
C ASN A 64 -18.73 -3.65 1.89
N LYS A 65 -18.29 -2.52 2.47
CA LYS A 65 -16.89 -2.07 2.43
C LYS A 65 -15.89 -3.08 3.00
N ALA A 66 -16.30 -3.87 3.99
CA ALA A 66 -15.44 -4.91 4.56
C ALA A 66 -15.16 -6.01 3.52
N VAL A 67 -16.18 -6.45 2.77
CA VAL A 67 -15.99 -7.38 1.64
C VAL A 67 -15.14 -6.76 0.55
N CYS A 68 -15.31 -5.47 0.23
CA CYS A 68 -14.47 -4.77 -0.74
C CYS A 68 -12.98 -4.81 -0.35
N ILE A 69 -12.66 -4.50 0.91
CA ILE A 69 -11.27 -4.51 1.41
C ILE A 69 -10.65 -5.92 1.36
N THR A 70 -11.37 -6.93 1.84
CA THR A 70 -10.91 -8.33 1.78
C THR A 70 -10.67 -8.75 0.34
N PHE A 71 -11.63 -8.50 -0.55
CA PHE A 71 -11.53 -8.91 -1.95
C PHE A 71 -10.39 -8.19 -2.67
N SER A 72 -10.17 -6.91 -2.40
CA SER A 72 -9.01 -6.16 -2.90
C SER A 72 -7.67 -6.76 -2.47
N GLY A 73 -7.54 -7.18 -1.21
CA GLY A 73 -6.34 -7.86 -0.71
C GLY A 73 -6.10 -9.21 -1.40
N TYR A 74 -7.18 -9.99 -1.57
CA TYR A 74 -7.15 -11.24 -2.34
C TYR A 74 -6.71 -11.03 -3.79
N VAL A 75 -7.24 -10.02 -4.49
CA VAL A 75 -6.87 -9.71 -5.87
C VAL A 75 -5.41 -9.29 -5.99
N ILE A 76 -4.87 -8.50 -5.05
CA ILE A 76 -3.44 -8.20 -4.98
C ILE A 76 -2.63 -9.49 -4.76
N GLY A 77 -3.03 -10.32 -3.80
CA GLY A 77 -2.38 -11.61 -3.53
C GLY A 77 -2.34 -12.52 -4.76
N MET A 78 -3.44 -12.58 -5.52
CA MET A 78 -3.50 -13.28 -6.80
C MET A 78 -2.58 -12.67 -7.86
N GLY A 79 -2.48 -11.34 -7.94
CA GLY A 79 -1.54 -10.66 -8.84
C GLY A 79 -0.09 -11.02 -8.54
N LEU A 80 0.28 -11.10 -7.26
CA LEU A 80 1.60 -11.55 -6.82
C LEU A 80 1.85 -13.01 -7.18
N VAL A 81 0.89 -13.91 -6.98
CA VAL A 81 0.99 -15.32 -7.41
C VAL A 81 1.21 -15.43 -8.92
N VAL A 82 0.46 -14.67 -9.72
CA VAL A 82 0.61 -14.67 -11.18
C VAL A 82 1.97 -14.16 -11.58
N TRP A 83 2.44 -13.06 -10.97
CA TRP A 83 3.79 -12.57 -11.17
C TRP A 83 4.82 -13.68 -10.88
N GLY A 84 4.70 -14.34 -9.74
CA GLY A 84 5.68 -15.34 -9.33
C GLY A 84 5.72 -16.57 -10.23
N ALA A 85 4.56 -17.07 -10.65
CA ALA A 85 4.45 -18.24 -11.52
C ALA A 85 4.91 -17.98 -12.96
N LEU A 86 4.77 -16.74 -13.46
CA LEU A 86 5.10 -16.40 -14.84
C LEU A 86 6.51 -15.85 -15.01
N GLY A 87 7.14 -15.32 -13.95
CA GLY A 87 8.45 -14.67 -14.00
C GLY A 87 9.55 -15.48 -14.69
N ASP A 88 9.74 -16.74 -14.28
CA ASP A 88 10.80 -17.62 -14.82
C ASP A 88 10.35 -18.46 -16.02
N THR A 89 9.06 -18.43 -16.34
CA THR A 89 8.46 -19.29 -17.37
C THR A 89 8.45 -18.64 -18.76
N ILE A 90 8.43 -17.30 -18.82
CA ILE A 90 8.46 -16.49 -20.05
C ILE A 90 9.86 -16.37 -20.70
N PRO A 91 10.97 -16.29 -19.92
CA PRO A 91 12.30 -16.14 -20.50
C PRO A 91 12.81 -17.36 -21.27
N ASN A 92 12.37 -18.58 -20.93
CA ASN A 92 12.90 -19.84 -21.47
C ASN A 92 12.09 -20.32 -22.71
N GLU A 93 12.74 -20.85 -23.75
CA GLU A 93 12.18 -20.94 -25.14
C GLU A 93 11.45 -22.25 -25.53
N HIS A 94 10.61 -22.88 -24.70
CA HIS A 94 9.96 -24.15 -25.10
C HIS A 94 8.44 -24.25 -24.84
N VAL A 95 7.71 -24.96 -25.71
CA VAL A 95 6.25 -25.25 -25.61
C VAL A 95 5.90 -25.94 -24.28
N THR A 96 6.85 -26.59 -23.63
CA THR A 96 6.79 -27.14 -22.27
C THR A 96 6.48 -26.09 -21.19
N ASN A 97 6.61 -24.80 -21.50
CA ASN A 97 6.52 -23.72 -20.53
C ASN A 97 5.08 -23.29 -20.23
N VAL A 98 4.14 -23.44 -21.17
CA VAL A 98 2.73 -23.11 -20.91
C VAL A 98 2.11 -24.04 -19.87
N TRP A 99 2.35 -25.35 -19.99
CA TRP A 99 1.86 -26.32 -19.01
C TRP A 99 2.49 -26.11 -17.63
N THR A 100 3.79 -25.82 -17.60
CA THR A 100 4.53 -25.52 -16.37
C THR A 100 3.97 -24.29 -15.67
N ALA A 101 3.67 -23.21 -16.42
CA ALA A 101 3.01 -22.03 -15.89
C ALA A 101 1.63 -22.34 -15.28
N ILE A 102 0.81 -23.16 -15.94
CA ILE A 102 -0.51 -23.54 -15.40
C ILE A 102 -0.35 -24.29 -14.08
N VAL A 103 0.59 -25.25 -13.99
CA VAL A 103 0.79 -26.00 -12.75
C VAL A 103 1.30 -25.11 -11.63
N TRP A 104 2.25 -24.20 -11.90
CA TRP A 104 2.73 -23.23 -10.90
C TRP A 104 1.65 -22.25 -10.46
N LEU A 105 0.80 -21.78 -11.37
CA LEU A 105 -0.37 -20.97 -11.02
C LEU A 105 -1.32 -21.74 -10.11
N LEU A 106 -1.61 -23.02 -10.39
CA LEU A 106 -2.46 -23.84 -9.53
C LEU A 106 -1.85 -24.06 -8.14
N ILE A 107 -0.56 -24.39 -8.07
CA ILE A 107 0.18 -24.54 -6.80
C ILE A 107 0.15 -23.22 -6.03
N GLY A 108 0.42 -22.10 -6.70
CA GLY A 108 0.41 -20.78 -6.09
C GLY A 108 -0.97 -20.37 -5.55
N VAL A 109 -2.05 -20.65 -6.29
CA VAL A 109 -3.42 -20.42 -5.79
C VAL A 109 -3.70 -21.27 -4.54
N ILE A 110 -3.27 -22.53 -4.54
CA ILE A 110 -3.41 -23.41 -3.37
C ILE A 110 -2.63 -22.83 -2.17
N PHE A 111 -1.39 -22.41 -2.36
CA PHE A 111 -0.54 -21.83 -1.31
C PHE A 111 -1.10 -20.51 -0.77
N LEU A 112 -1.61 -19.63 -1.63
CA LEU A 112 -2.27 -18.38 -1.24
C LEU A 112 -3.47 -18.66 -0.31
N LEU A 113 -4.35 -19.56 -0.73
CA LEU A 113 -5.56 -19.88 0.02
C LEU A 113 -5.25 -20.65 1.32
N LEU A 114 -4.31 -21.60 1.26
CA LEU A 114 -3.87 -22.36 2.41
C LEU A 114 -3.17 -21.47 3.45
N GLY A 115 -2.30 -20.56 3.01
CA GLY A 115 -1.66 -19.58 3.89
C GLY A 115 -2.69 -18.73 4.63
N ASN A 116 -3.70 -18.21 3.91
CA ASN A 116 -4.75 -17.46 4.56
C ASN A 116 -5.59 -18.32 5.53
N PHE A 117 -5.93 -19.56 5.18
CA PHE A 117 -6.63 -20.48 6.08
C PHE A 117 -5.85 -20.73 7.38
N ILE A 118 -4.55 -20.95 7.27
CA ILE A 118 -3.66 -21.17 8.41
C ILE A 118 -3.64 -19.91 9.30
N ASN A 119 -3.52 -18.73 8.71
CA ASN A 119 -3.54 -17.46 9.45
C ASN A 119 -4.86 -17.24 10.20
N ASP A 120 -6.01 -17.46 9.52
CA ASP A 120 -7.34 -17.35 10.12
C ASP A 120 -7.50 -18.31 11.31
N LYS A 121 -7.05 -19.56 11.18
CA LYS A 121 -7.25 -20.60 12.20
C LYS A 121 -6.27 -20.54 13.35
N ILE A 122 -5.05 -20.06 13.12
CA ILE A 122 -3.99 -20.06 14.14
C ILE A 122 -3.84 -18.67 14.76
N CYS A 123 -3.67 -17.61 13.96
CA CYS A 123 -3.46 -16.26 14.47
C CYS A 123 -4.76 -15.63 14.98
N PHE A 124 -5.84 -15.77 14.23
CA PHE A 124 -7.12 -15.08 14.50
C PHE A 124 -8.24 -16.04 14.93
N HIS A 125 -7.88 -17.05 15.72
CA HIS A 125 -8.75 -18.18 16.07
C HIS A 125 -10.04 -17.82 16.83
N LYS A 126 -10.16 -16.62 17.42
CA LYS A 126 -11.38 -16.15 18.09
C LYS A 126 -12.34 -15.42 17.14
N ILE A 127 -11.89 -15.08 15.93
CA ILE A 127 -12.63 -14.27 14.98
C ILE A 127 -13.37 -15.17 13.98
N SER A 128 -14.66 -14.91 13.78
CA SER A 128 -15.43 -15.50 12.70
C SER A 128 -15.59 -14.50 11.56
N ASN A 129 -14.80 -14.66 10.49
CA ASN A 129 -14.88 -13.75 9.33
C ASN A 129 -16.28 -13.76 8.69
N LYS A 130 -17.03 -14.87 8.77
CA LYS A 130 -18.44 -14.92 8.33
C LYS A 130 -19.30 -13.92 9.11
N GLU A 131 -19.21 -13.94 10.44
CA GLU A 131 -20.00 -13.03 11.27
C GLU A 131 -19.49 -11.60 11.11
N GLU A 132 -18.18 -11.40 11.22
CA GLU A 132 -17.62 -10.05 11.28
C GLU A 132 -17.63 -9.32 9.94
N ILE A 133 -17.22 -9.97 8.85
CA ILE A 133 -17.07 -9.29 7.55
C ILE A 133 -18.40 -9.30 6.80
N ILE A 134 -19.10 -10.44 6.76
CA ILE A 134 -20.31 -10.59 5.94
C ILE A 134 -21.55 -10.02 6.65
N LYS A 135 -21.72 -10.27 7.95
CA LYS A 135 -22.92 -9.80 8.68
C LYS A 135 -22.73 -8.47 9.38
N HIS A 136 -21.58 -8.26 10.02
CA HIS A 136 -21.31 -7.05 10.82
C HIS A 136 -20.56 -5.94 10.07
N HIS A 137 -20.19 -6.19 8.81
CA HIS A 137 -19.48 -5.26 7.93
C HIS A 137 -18.24 -4.65 8.61
N ASN A 138 -17.52 -5.46 9.40
CA ASN A 138 -16.42 -5.03 10.24
C ASN A 138 -15.15 -4.75 9.42
N ILE A 139 -14.89 -3.47 9.17
CA ILE A 139 -13.72 -2.98 8.42
C ILE A 139 -12.41 -3.35 9.11
N ALA A 140 -12.34 -3.34 10.44
CA ALA A 140 -11.12 -3.65 11.17
C ALA A 140 -10.65 -5.09 10.90
N VAL A 141 -11.58 -6.05 10.92
CA VAL A 141 -11.30 -7.46 10.60
C VAL A 141 -10.97 -7.63 9.12
N ALA A 142 -11.66 -6.92 8.23
CA ALA A 142 -11.35 -6.95 6.80
C ALA A 142 -9.95 -6.43 6.45
N LEU A 143 -9.45 -5.39 7.16
CA LEU A 143 -8.09 -4.89 6.98
C LEU A 143 -7.03 -5.96 7.32
N VAL A 144 -7.28 -6.74 8.38
CA VAL A 144 -6.42 -7.88 8.74
C VAL A 144 -6.49 -9.00 7.71
N GLU A 145 -7.70 -9.39 7.28
CA GLU A 145 -7.86 -10.44 6.27
C GLU A 145 -7.25 -10.05 4.92
N SER A 146 -7.39 -8.78 4.52
CA SER A 146 -6.75 -8.20 3.34
C SER A 146 -5.22 -8.28 3.46
N GLY A 147 -4.65 -7.86 4.59
CA GLY A 147 -3.22 -7.98 4.88
C GLY A 147 -2.74 -9.44 4.84
N SER A 148 -3.53 -10.39 5.36
CA SER A 148 -3.26 -11.83 5.30
C SER A 148 -3.17 -12.35 3.86
N PHE A 149 -4.11 -11.97 2.99
CA PHE A 149 -4.09 -12.35 1.58
C PHE A 149 -2.88 -11.75 0.84
N VAL A 150 -2.60 -10.46 1.01
CA VAL A 150 -1.44 -9.82 0.36
C VAL A 150 -0.14 -10.47 0.81
N SER A 151 0.02 -10.71 2.11
CA SER A 151 1.20 -11.34 2.71
C SER A 151 1.40 -12.78 2.26
N SER A 152 0.30 -13.55 2.19
CA SER A 152 0.33 -14.93 1.70
C SER A 152 0.65 -14.97 0.20
N GLY A 153 0.12 -14.03 -0.58
CA GLY A 153 0.43 -13.90 -2.01
C GLY A 153 1.89 -13.54 -2.26
N LEU A 154 2.45 -12.61 -1.47
CA LEU A 154 3.86 -12.24 -1.53
C LEU A 154 4.77 -13.43 -1.20
N THR A 155 4.48 -14.12 -0.09
CA THR A 155 5.23 -15.30 0.33
C THR A 155 5.18 -16.39 -0.72
N THR A 156 3.99 -16.61 -1.28
CA THR A 156 3.79 -17.61 -2.32
C THR A 156 4.56 -17.26 -3.59
N MET A 157 4.50 -16.00 -4.05
CA MET A 157 5.23 -15.51 -5.22
C MET A 157 6.70 -15.94 -5.15
N TYR A 158 7.40 -15.59 -4.08
CA TYR A 158 8.82 -15.91 -3.94
C TYR A 158 9.11 -17.39 -3.73
N THR A 159 8.15 -18.16 -3.24
CA THR A 159 8.31 -19.61 -3.06
C THR A 159 8.22 -20.36 -4.41
N ILE A 160 7.45 -19.82 -5.36
CA ILE A 160 7.21 -20.46 -6.67
C ILE A 160 8.07 -19.87 -7.80
N SER A 161 8.72 -18.73 -7.60
CA SER A 161 9.69 -18.11 -8.54
C SER A 161 11.11 -18.69 -8.43
N GLY A 162 11.25 -19.98 -8.11
CA GLY A 162 12.56 -20.63 -7.91
C GLY A 162 13.05 -21.36 -9.15
N SER A 163 14.32 -21.21 -9.50
CA SER A 163 14.98 -21.85 -10.64
C SER A 163 15.37 -23.31 -10.34
N GLY A 164 14.39 -24.20 -10.26
CA GLY A 164 14.64 -25.63 -10.27
C GLY A 164 14.72 -26.17 -11.70
N ASP A 165 15.90 -26.64 -12.13
CA ASP A 165 16.10 -27.26 -13.45
C ASP A 165 15.22 -28.52 -13.62
N ASP A 166 14.96 -29.24 -12.52
CA ASP A 166 14.08 -30.40 -12.48
C ASP A 166 12.76 -30.11 -11.76
N PHE A 167 11.65 -30.45 -12.40
CA PHE A 167 10.29 -30.17 -11.92
C PHE A 167 9.97 -30.79 -10.55
N GLY A 168 10.43 -32.01 -10.28
CA GLY A 168 10.17 -32.72 -9.02
C GLY A 168 10.83 -32.04 -7.80
N PRO A 169 12.16 -31.87 -7.80
CA PRO A 169 12.89 -31.10 -6.78
C PRO A 169 12.37 -29.67 -6.60
N ALA A 170 11.96 -28.99 -7.68
CA ALA A 170 11.40 -27.65 -7.59
C ALA A 170 10.13 -27.60 -6.74
N ILE A 171 9.20 -28.53 -6.94
CA ILE A 171 7.99 -28.65 -6.10
C ILE A 171 8.38 -28.98 -4.65
N GLY A 172 9.35 -29.87 -4.45
CA GLY A 172 9.86 -30.22 -3.12
C GLY A 172 10.40 -29.02 -2.36
N SER A 173 11.27 -28.22 -2.98
CA SER A 173 11.79 -26.97 -2.44
C SER A 173 10.66 -25.98 -2.13
N ALA A 174 9.74 -25.76 -3.08
CA ALA A 174 8.61 -24.86 -2.89
C ALA A 174 7.74 -25.26 -1.69
N CYS A 175 7.42 -26.54 -1.53
CA CYS A 175 6.66 -27.02 -0.37
C CYS A 175 7.42 -26.81 0.95
N ILE A 176 8.72 -27.11 1.01
CA ILE A 176 9.54 -26.94 2.22
C ILE A 176 9.59 -25.47 2.62
N PHE A 177 9.91 -24.58 1.67
CA PHE A 177 10.03 -23.16 1.93
C PHE A 177 8.69 -22.49 2.21
N PHE A 178 7.60 -22.94 1.59
CA PHE A 178 6.25 -22.51 1.98
C PHE A 178 6.00 -22.83 3.46
N VAL A 179 6.29 -24.05 3.91
CA VAL A 179 6.10 -24.44 5.31
C VAL A 179 6.97 -23.60 6.25
N PHE A 180 8.24 -23.38 5.93
CA PHE A 180 9.12 -22.52 6.75
C PHE A 180 8.65 -21.07 6.77
N ALA A 181 8.21 -20.54 5.64
CA ALA A 181 7.68 -19.21 5.55
C ALA A 181 6.40 -19.05 6.39
N GLN A 182 5.48 -20.01 6.32
CA GLN A 182 4.28 -20.03 7.16
C GLN A 182 4.63 -20.11 8.64
N ILE A 183 5.55 -20.99 9.05
CA ILE A 183 6.01 -21.08 10.45
C ILE A 183 6.60 -19.73 10.90
N GLY A 184 7.51 -19.16 10.12
CA GLY A 184 8.15 -17.88 10.43
C GLY A 184 7.14 -16.73 10.54
N PHE A 185 6.17 -16.70 9.62
CA PHE A 185 5.09 -15.73 9.61
C PHE A 185 4.23 -15.82 10.88
N LEU A 186 3.75 -17.03 11.22
CA LEU A 186 2.95 -17.28 12.42
C LEU A 186 3.69 -16.90 13.71
N VAL A 187 4.97 -17.26 13.80
CA VAL A 187 5.81 -16.90 14.96
C VAL A 187 5.93 -15.39 15.10
N MET A 188 6.17 -14.64 14.02
CA MET A 188 6.29 -13.18 14.08
C MET A 188 4.97 -12.51 14.48
N VAL A 189 3.84 -12.94 13.92
CA VAL A 189 2.52 -12.42 14.32
C VAL A 189 2.24 -12.74 15.79
N LYS A 190 2.65 -13.91 16.30
CA LYS A 190 2.45 -14.24 17.72
C LYS A 190 3.39 -13.48 18.65
N VAL A 191 4.64 -13.27 18.24
CA VAL A 191 5.60 -12.41 18.97
C VAL A 191 5.04 -10.99 19.05
N TYR A 192 4.47 -10.48 17.97
CA TYR A 192 3.82 -9.18 17.96
C TYR A 192 2.70 -9.09 18.99
N ASP A 193 1.76 -10.04 18.96
CA ASP A 193 0.62 -10.12 19.89
C ASP A 193 1.08 -10.21 21.36
N MET A 194 2.21 -10.91 21.61
CA MET A 194 2.84 -11.00 22.94
C MET A 194 3.50 -9.68 23.39
N LEU A 195 4.01 -8.88 22.45
CA LEU A 195 4.65 -7.59 22.74
C LEU A 195 3.61 -6.46 22.91
N THR A 196 2.40 -6.63 22.39
CA THR A 196 1.31 -5.66 22.57
C THR A 196 0.61 -5.81 23.92
N PRO A 197 0.35 -4.71 24.66
CA PRO A 197 -0.21 -4.77 26.02
C PRO A 197 -1.74 -4.98 26.07
N PHE A 198 -2.40 -5.18 24.93
CA PHE A 198 -3.85 -5.34 24.82
C PHE A 198 -4.20 -6.59 23.99
N ASP A 199 -5.40 -7.15 24.16
CA ASP A 199 -5.87 -8.29 23.36
C ASP A 199 -6.29 -7.79 21.97
N THR A 200 -5.50 -8.14 20.96
CA THR A 200 -5.70 -7.71 19.57
C THR A 200 -7.05 -8.16 19.02
N GLN A 201 -7.50 -9.38 19.33
CA GLN A 201 -8.74 -9.94 18.79
C GLN A 201 -9.99 -9.33 19.44
N GLU A 202 -9.92 -9.00 20.74
CA GLU A 202 -11.01 -8.28 21.42
C GLU A 202 -11.17 -6.86 20.88
N GLU A 203 -10.05 -6.17 20.58
CA GLU A 203 -10.09 -4.84 19.96
C GLU A 203 -10.67 -4.89 18.53
N LEU A 204 -10.36 -5.95 17.76
CA LEU A 204 -10.88 -6.13 16.40
C LEU A 204 -12.38 -6.43 16.36
N VAL A 205 -12.89 -7.26 17.27
CA VAL A 205 -14.30 -7.69 17.28
C VAL A 205 -15.16 -6.80 18.18
N GLY A 206 -14.74 -6.61 19.43
CA GLY A 206 -15.53 -5.90 20.45
C GLY A 206 -15.50 -4.38 20.31
N ALA A 207 -14.35 -3.81 19.92
CA ALA A 207 -14.20 -2.37 19.68
C ALA A 207 -14.25 -1.98 18.20
N LYS A 208 -14.22 -2.95 17.28
CA LYS A 208 -14.14 -2.73 15.82
C LYS A 208 -13.03 -1.75 15.43
N ASN A 209 -11.88 -1.86 16.09
CA ASN A 209 -10.82 -0.87 16.04
C ASN A 209 -10.04 -0.91 14.72
N CYS A 210 -10.41 -0.04 13.77
CA CYS A 210 -9.79 0.06 12.45
C CYS A 210 -8.30 0.46 12.51
N ALA A 211 -7.86 1.18 13.55
CA ALA A 211 -6.45 1.55 13.69
C ALA A 211 -5.57 0.31 13.93
N ILE A 212 -6.03 -0.59 14.78
CA ILE A 212 -5.36 -1.88 15.03
C ILE A 212 -5.46 -2.79 13.81
N GLY A 213 -6.64 -2.86 13.16
CA GLY A 213 -6.81 -3.65 11.95
C GLY A 213 -5.88 -3.23 10.81
N LEU A 214 -5.78 -1.92 10.55
CA LEU A 214 -4.87 -1.37 9.56
C LEU A 214 -3.42 -1.67 9.91
N ASN A 215 -3.02 -1.45 11.17
CA ASN A 215 -1.65 -1.64 11.60
C ASN A 215 -1.21 -3.11 11.45
N ILE A 216 -2.00 -4.04 11.98
CA ILE A 216 -1.72 -5.49 11.88
C ILE A 216 -1.64 -5.91 10.41
N GLY A 217 -2.54 -5.45 9.55
CA GLY A 217 -2.51 -5.79 8.12
C GLY A 217 -1.23 -5.31 7.41
N MET A 218 -0.72 -4.14 7.76
CA MET A 218 0.55 -3.61 7.23
C MET A 218 1.77 -4.31 7.83
N ASP A 219 1.73 -4.63 9.11
CA ASP A 219 2.78 -5.36 9.82
C ASP A 219 2.94 -6.78 9.26
N MET A 220 1.82 -7.44 8.94
CA MET A 220 1.81 -8.71 8.21
C MET A 220 2.56 -8.59 6.87
N PHE A 221 2.32 -7.53 6.10
CA PHE A 221 3.04 -7.32 4.84
C PHE A 221 4.55 -7.12 5.05
N ALA A 222 4.94 -6.35 6.08
CA ALA A 222 6.36 -6.18 6.43
C ALA A 222 7.02 -7.50 6.87
N ILE A 223 6.33 -8.32 7.65
CA ILE A 223 6.79 -9.66 8.05
C ILE A 223 6.95 -10.55 6.81
N ALA A 224 5.98 -10.53 5.89
CA ALA A 224 6.05 -11.30 4.65
C ALA A 224 7.27 -10.91 3.80
N LEU A 225 7.60 -9.61 3.70
CA LEU A 225 8.81 -9.16 3.00
C LEU A 225 10.10 -9.76 3.59
N ILE A 226 10.23 -9.76 4.92
CA ILE A 226 11.39 -10.36 5.60
C ILE A 226 11.48 -11.86 5.35
N VAL A 227 10.35 -12.57 5.52
CA VAL A 227 10.27 -14.01 5.34
C VAL A 227 10.56 -14.42 3.89
N SER A 228 10.15 -13.60 2.92
CA SER A 228 10.20 -13.98 1.51
C SER A 228 11.50 -13.62 0.80
N SER A 229 12.20 -12.57 1.25
CA SER A 229 13.47 -12.14 0.65
C SER A 229 14.52 -13.24 0.43
N PRO A 230 14.80 -14.16 1.38
CA PRO A 230 15.79 -15.20 1.17
C PRO A 230 15.33 -16.26 0.16
N LEU A 231 14.01 -16.50 0.08
CA LEU A 231 13.40 -17.48 -0.85
C LEU A 231 13.65 -17.12 -2.31
N ALA A 232 13.70 -15.81 -2.59
CA ALA A 232 13.95 -15.28 -3.93
C ALA A 232 15.42 -15.45 -4.39
N LYS A 233 16.35 -15.69 -3.45
CA LYS A 233 17.79 -15.51 -3.69
C LYS A 233 18.64 -16.71 -3.33
N SER A 234 18.12 -17.63 -2.51
CA SER A 234 18.84 -18.81 -2.03
C SER A 234 17.90 -19.95 -1.66
N GLU A 235 18.34 -21.19 -1.93
CA GLU A 235 17.71 -22.41 -1.40
C GLU A 235 18.32 -22.84 -0.04
N SER A 236 19.12 -22.00 0.63
CA SER A 236 19.79 -22.36 1.88
C SER A 236 18.85 -22.29 3.09
N ILE A 237 18.66 -23.44 3.76
CA ILE A 237 17.89 -23.53 5.01
C ILE A 237 18.58 -22.73 6.15
N PRO A 238 19.91 -22.86 6.39
CA PRO A 238 20.59 -22.03 7.38
C PRO A 238 20.49 -20.53 7.06
N GLY A 239 20.66 -20.17 5.78
CA GLY A 239 20.55 -18.79 5.32
C GLY A 239 19.17 -18.20 5.60
N PHE A 240 18.11 -18.96 5.29
CA PHE A 240 16.73 -18.58 5.59
C PHE A 240 16.51 -18.26 7.07
N TRP A 241 16.86 -19.17 7.98
CA TRP A 241 16.56 -18.99 9.41
C TRP A 241 17.42 -17.91 10.08
N VAL A 242 18.69 -17.77 9.67
CA VAL A 242 19.54 -16.68 10.15
C VAL A 242 18.98 -15.34 9.68
N TRP A 243 18.59 -15.24 8.40
CA TRP A 243 17.99 -14.03 7.85
C TRP A 243 16.68 -13.67 8.56
N TYR A 244 15.79 -14.65 8.70
CA TYR A 244 14.53 -14.50 9.42
C TYR A 244 14.77 -13.95 10.84
N GLY A 245 15.75 -14.49 11.56
CA GLY A 245 16.12 -14.01 12.89
C GLY A 245 16.61 -12.55 12.89
N VAL A 246 17.53 -12.20 11.99
CA VAL A 246 18.11 -10.85 11.91
C VAL A 246 17.08 -9.81 11.42
N GLY A 247 16.37 -10.11 10.34
CA GLY A 247 15.33 -9.24 9.78
C GLY A 247 14.14 -9.07 10.72
N GLY A 248 13.70 -10.17 11.35
CA GLY A 248 12.63 -10.14 12.35
C GLY A 248 13.01 -9.34 13.60
N ALA A 249 14.21 -9.53 14.13
CA ALA A 249 14.73 -8.71 15.22
C ALA A 249 14.79 -7.23 14.84
N SER A 250 15.15 -6.93 13.60
CA SER A 250 15.18 -5.56 13.09
C SER A 250 13.80 -4.91 13.13
N LEU A 251 12.74 -5.60 12.70
CA LEU A 251 11.36 -5.09 12.81
C LEU A 251 10.96 -4.78 14.27
N ILE A 252 11.29 -5.67 15.21
CA ILE A 252 11.02 -5.47 16.64
C ILE A 252 11.78 -4.24 17.18
N VAL A 253 13.07 -4.12 16.86
CA VAL A 253 13.88 -2.98 17.30
C VAL A 253 13.34 -1.67 16.73
N ILE A 254 13.00 -1.64 15.44
CA ILE A 254 12.44 -0.44 14.80
C ILE A 254 11.14 -0.03 15.45
N ARG A 255 10.24 -0.97 15.77
CA ARG A 255 8.98 -0.66 16.47
C ARG A 255 9.23 0.04 17.81
N VAL A 256 10.19 -0.45 18.60
CA VAL A 256 10.59 0.20 19.87
C VAL A 256 11.19 1.59 19.63
N LEU A 257 11.96 1.77 18.55
CA LEU A 257 12.53 3.07 18.19
C LEU A 257 11.46 4.05 17.69
N VAL A 258 10.46 3.59 16.92
CA VAL A 258 9.32 4.41 16.48
C VAL A 258 8.56 4.92 17.70
N ASP A 259 8.28 4.07 18.68
CA ASP A 259 7.60 4.47 19.91
C ASP A 259 8.36 5.57 20.67
N LYS A 260 9.69 5.43 20.79
CA LYS A 260 10.52 6.37 21.57
C LYS A 260 10.90 7.66 20.83
N ILE A 261 11.22 7.55 19.54
CA ILE A 261 11.80 8.64 18.74
C ILE A 261 10.71 9.33 17.92
N LEU A 262 9.81 8.54 17.32
CA LEU A 262 8.76 9.08 16.47
C LEU A 262 7.59 9.62 17.30
N LEU A 263 7.24 8.97 18.41
CA LEU A 263 6.04 9.24 19.23
C LEU A 263 6.35 9.64 20.69
N PRO A 264 7.10 10.73 20.95
CA PRO A 264 7.64 11.02 22.27
C PRO A 264 6.59 11.36 23.35
N HIS A 265 5.38 11.78 22.96
CA HIS A 265 4.36 12.28 23.89
C HIS A 265 3.38 11.21 24.40
N ALA A 266 3.20 10.11 23.66
CA ALA A 266 2.33 9.01 24.08
C ALA A 266 2.70 7.73 23.32
N THR A 267 2.69 6.60 24.03
CA THR A 267 3.02 5.28 23.48
C THR A 267 2.08 4.92 22.33
N LEU A 268 2.61 4.28 21.29
CA LEU A 268 1.89 3.73 20.16
C LEU A 268 0.71 2.85 20.61
N SER A 269 0.92 1.99 21.61
CA SER A 269 -0.15 1.13 22.12
C SER A 269 -1.36 1.91 22.65
N THR A 270 -1.12 3.01 23.37
CA THR A 270 -2.19 3.91 23.84
C THR A 270 -2.92 4.56 22.66
N ARG A 271 -2.18 5.01 21.65
CA ARG A 271 -2.76 5.65 20.46
C ARG A 271 -3.60 4.69 19.62
N LEU A 272 -3.20 3.42 19.57
CA LEU A 272 -3.93 2.38 18.83
C LEU A 272 -5.16 1.90 19.60
N SER A 273 -5.03 1.54 20.89
CA SER A 273 -6.14 0.92 21.63
C SER A 273 -7.09 1.94 22.24
N LYS A 274 -6.59 3.04 22.82
CA LYS A 274 -7.45 4.04 23.49
C LYS A 274 -7.91 5.14 22.54
N ASP A 275 -6.99 5.72 21.78
CA ASP A 275 -7.33 6.85 20.88
C ASP A 275 -7.86 6.39 19.52
N GLN A 276 -7.77 5.09 19.20
CA GLN A 276 -8.14 4.49 17.90
C GLN A 276 -7.58 5.28 16.71
N ASN A 277 -6.36 5.79 16.85
CA ASN A 277 -5.75 6.67 15.87
C ASN A 277 -5.17 5.86 14.69
N TYR A 278 -5.97 5.73 13.63
CA TYR A 278 -5.57 5.03 12.41
C TYR A 278 -4.42 5.72 11.66
N GLY A 279 -4.21 7.03 11.84
CA GLY A 279 -3.07 7.73 11.26
C GLY A 279 -1.74 7.30 11.89
N ALA A 280 -1.71 7.11 13.21
CA ALA A 280 -0.54 6.59 13.92
C ALA A 280 -0.22 5.14 13.50
N GLY A 281 -1.25 4.27 13.41
CA GLY A 281 -1.09 2.91 12.92
C GLY A 281 -0.60 2.86 11.46
N PHE A 282 -1.17 3.68 10.58
CA PHE A 282 -0.75 3.76 9.18
C PHE A 282 0.72 4.18 9.03
N VAL A 283 1.14 5.24 9.74
CA VAL A 283 2.52 5.73 9.67
C VAL A 283 3.51 4.70 10.22
N GLU A 284 3.19 4.02 11.32
CA GLU A 284 4.05 2.98 11.87
C GLU A 284 4.18 1.79 10.91
N GLY A 285 3.06 1.28 10.38
CA GLY A 285 3.08 0.24 9.36
C GLY A 285 3.90 0.64 8.12
N CYS A 286 3.77 1.89 7.63
CA CYS A 286 4.59 2.38 6.53
C CYS A 286 6.10 2.31 6.85
N ILE A 287 6.50 2.68 8.06
CA ILE A 287 7.91 2.63 8.49
C ILE A 287 8.41 1.20 8.52
N LEU A 288 7.64 0.25 9.07
CA LEU A 288 8.04 -1.16 9.12
C LEU A 288 8.15 -1.76 7.71
N ILE A 289 7.24 -1.41 6.81
CA ILE A 289 7.31 -1.82 5.40
C ILE A 289 8.59 -1.29 4.75
N VAL A 290 8.94 -0.01 4.96
CA VAL A 290 10.19 0.56 4.42
C VAL A 290 11.42 -0.16 4.95
N VAL A 291 11.48 -0.41 6.25
CA VAL A 291 12.60 -1.15 6.85
C VAL A 291 12.70 -2.55 6.25
N ALA A 292 11.56 -3.25 6.12
CA ALA A 292 11.54 -4.58 5.51
C ALA A 292 12.04 -4.54 4.06
N PHE A 293 11.58 -3.57 3.26
CA PHE A 293 12.05 -3.38 1.88
C PHE A 293 13.55 -3.16 1.77
N VAL A 294 14.12 -2.32 2.64
CA VAL A 294 15.57 -2.10 2.63
C VAL A 294 16.31 -3.35 3.09
N CYS A 295 15.82 -4.06 4.11
CA CYS A 295 16.42 -5.33 4.52
C CYS A 295 16.47 -6.33 3.35
N THR A 296 15.47 -6.34 2.45
CA THR A 296 15.51 -7.26 1.30
C THR A 296 16.74 -7.09 0.38
N THR A 297 17.46 -5.97 0.45
CA THR A 297 18.69 -5.77 -0.35
C THR A 297 19.91 -6.49 0.25
N PHE A 298 19.90 -6.85 1.55
CA PHE A 298 21.07 -7.38 2.26
C PHE A 298 21.42 -8.82 1.91
N VAL A 299 20.44 -9.58 1.41
CA VAL A 299 20.67 -10.91 0.87
C VAL A 299 21.10 -10.73 -0.58
N GLU A 300 22.33 -11.09 -0.91
CA GLU A 300 22.80 -11.09 -2.30
C GLU A 300 22.16 -12.24 -3.08
N SER A 301 21.88 -12.03 -4.35
CA SER A 301 21.47 -13.11 -5.25
C SER A 301 22.62 -14.11 -5.36
N THR A 302 22.48 -15.28 -4.75
CA THR A 302 23.33 -16.41 -5.10
C THR A 302 22.83 -16.97 -6.43
N CYS A 303 23.10 -16.28 -7.53
CA CYS A 303 23.16 -16.91 -8.84
C CYS A 303 24.32 -17.91 -8.76
N VAL A 304 24.09 -19.08 -8.18
CA VAL A 304 25.08 -20.16 -8.20
C VAL A 304 24.98 -20.74 -9.61
N PRO A 305 25.93 -20.47 -10.53
CA PRO A 305 26.02 -21.31 -11.71
C PRO A 305 26.13 -22.74 -11.20
N ASN A 306 25.33 -23.65 -11.76
CA ASN A 306 25.20 -25.07 -11.43
C ASN A 306 26.55 -25.78 -11.21
N THR A 307 27.16 -25.52 -10.06
CA THR A 307 28.44 -26.05 -9.60
C THR A 307 28.24 -26.92 -8.36
N ILE A 308 27.04 -26.89 -7.79
CA ILE A 308 26.57 -27.79 -6.74
C ILE A 308 25.57 -28.74 -7.41
N ASP A 309 26.04 -29.95 -7.71
CA ASP A 309 25.28 -30.94 -8.50
C ASP A 309 24.09 -31.57 -7.74
N SER A 310 24.06 -31.45 -6.40
CA SER A 310 23.04 -32.05 -5.55
C SER A 310 22.10 -31.00 -4.94
N TRP A 311 20.79 -31.19 -5.12
CA TRP A 311 19.74 -30.41 -4.45
C TRP A 311 19.90 -30.35 -2.92
N VAL A 312 20.38 -31.43 -2.29
CA VAL A 312 20.61 -31.49 -0.85
C VAL A 312 21.73 -30.54 -0.41
N ASP A 313 22.77 -30.39 -1.24
CA ASP A 313 23.90 -29.52 -0.92
C ASP A 313 23.49 -28.04 -1.04
N ARG A 314 22.57 -27.69 -1.95
CA ARG A 314 21.97 -26.34 -2.03
C ARG A 314 21.18 -26.00 -0.77
N LEU A 315 20.40 -26.95 -0.25
CA LEU A 315 19.65 -26.79 1.00
C LEU A 315 20.55 -26.53 2.22
N MET A 316 21.77 -27.07 2.22
CA MET A 316 22.70 -26.99 3.36
C MET A 316 23.83 -25.98 3.17
N ASP A 317 23.81 -25.17 2.10
CA ASP A 317 24.82 -24.14 1.85
C ASP A 317 24.84 -23.12 3.00
N THR A 318 26.04 -22.69 3.40
CA THR A 318 26.26 -21.70 4.47
C THR A 318 26.76 -20.37 3.96
N LYS A 319 27.09 -20.23 2.66
CA LYS A 319 27.52 -18.95 2.07
C LYS A 319 26.54 -17.80 2.33
N PRO A 320 25.21 -17.99 2.21
CA PRO A 320 24.25 -16.91 2.49
C PRO A 320 24.33 -16.42 3.94
N VAL A 321 24.67 -17.28 4.90
CA VAL A 321 24.82 -16.89 6.33
C VAL A 321 25.94 -15.87 6.50
N ILE A 322 27.07 -16.05 5.81
CA ILE A 322 28.24 -15.17 5.91
C ILE A 322 27.91 -13.79 5.31
N GLN A 323 27.17 -13.75 4.20
CA GLN A 323 26.76 -12.49 3.55
C GLN A 323 25.88 -11.62 4.45
N ILE A 324 24.99 -12.22 5.26
CA ILE A 324 24.10 -11.48 6.15
C ILE A 324 24.89 -10.64 7.16
N PHE A 325 26.00 -11.16 7.68
CA PHE A 325 26.82 -10.49 8.70
C PHE A 325 27.93 -9.59 8.15
N GLN A 326 27.90 -9.26 6.86
CA GLN A 326 28.80 -8.27 6.27
C GLN A 326 28.63 -6.89 6.92
N TRP A 327 29.75 -6.19 7.16
CA TRP A 327 29.73 -4.89 7.87
C TRP A 327 28.91 -3.80 7.17
N TYR A 328 28.82 -3.82 5.83
CA TYR A 328 28.00 -2.85 5.10
C TYR A 328 26.50 -3.01 5.37
N ASN A 329 26.00 -4.24 5.58
CA ASN A 329 24.59 -4.49 5.92
C ASN A 329 24.22 -3.88 7.29
N LEU A 330 25.13 -3.96 8.27
CA LEU A 330 24.96 -3.28 9.55
C LEU A 330 24.97 -1.76 9.42
N ALA A 331 25.88 -1.22 8.60
CA ALA A 331 25.93 0.21 8.31
C ALA A 331 24.66 0.71 7.60
N PHE A 332 24.13 -0.08 6.67
CA PHE A 332 22.87 0.20 5.98
C PHE A 332 21.68 0.23 6.92
N LEU A 333 21.57 -0.72 7.86
CA LEU A 333 20.50 -0.69 8.87
C LEU A 333 20.55 0.59 9.72
N ALA A 334 21.74 1.03 10.11
CA ALA A 334 21.91 2.31 10.81
C ALA A 334 21.56 3.51 9.92
N LEU A 335 21.92 3.46 8.63
CA LEU A 335 21.62 4.51 7.67
C LEU A 335 20.11 4.67 7.42
N VAL A 336 19.37 3.56 7.36
CA VAL A 336 17.91 3.56 7.24
C VAL A 336 17.27 4.34 8.38
N LEU A 337 17.73 4.17 9.61
CA LEU A 337 17.24 4.95 10.74
C LEU A 337 17.47 6.45 10.57
N VAL A 338 18.67 6.84 10.14
CA VAL A 338 19.00 8.26 9.88
C VAL A 338 18.12 8.83 8.78
N LEU A 339 17.96 8.10 7.67
CA LEU A 339 17.15 8.53 6.54
C LEU A 339 15.66 8.59 6.91
N LEU A 340 15.15 7.62 7.68
CA LEU A 340 13.79 7.65 8.19
C LEU A 340 13.55 8.83 9.14
N MET A 341 14.50 9.15 10.02
CA MET A 341 14.39 10.36 10.85
C MET A 341 14.38 11.64 10.01
N SER A 342 15.12 11.66 8.90
CA SER A 342 15.12 12.81 7.98
C SER A 342 13.75 13.03 7.30
N THR A 343 12.94 11.99 7.14
CA THR A 343 11.62 12.10 6.48
C THR A 343 10.69 13.08 7.20
N LYS A 344 10.72 13.14 8.54
CA LYS A 344 9.92 14.10 9.31
C LYS A 344 10.26 15.54 8.93
N VAL A 345 11.54 15.85 8.85
CA VAL A 345 12.04 17.20 8.53
C VAL A 345 11.73 17.52 7.07
N MET A 346 12.02 16.59 6.16
CA MET A 346 11.85 16.78 4.72
C MET A 346 10.38 16.91 4.32
N PHE A 347 9.47 16.15 4.94
CA PHE A 347 8.04 16.27 4.70
C PHE A 347 7.45 17.58 5.23
N ALA A 348 8.01 18.12 6.33
CA ALA A 348 7.52 19.37 6.90
C ALA A 348 7.89 20.62 6.07
N ILE A 349 8.99 20.57 5.31
CA ILE A 349 9.47 21.71 4.50
C ILE A 349 8.40 22.19 3.49
N PRO A 350 7.80 21.32 2.65
CA PRO A 350 6.77 21.72 1.70
C PRO A 350 5.50 22.21 2.38
N LEU A 351 5.11 21.59 3.49
CA LEU A 351 3.96 22.00 4.27
C LEU A 351 4.15 23.42 4.81
N ILE A 352 5.32 23.72 5.37
CA ILE A 352 5.67 25.06 5.83
C ILE A 352 5.69 26.06 4.68
N MET A 353 6.37 25.73 3.57
CA MET A 353 6.43 26.59 2.38
C MET A 353 5.04 26.90 1.81
N ARG A 354 4.09 25.97 1.93
CA ARG A 354 2.70 26.13 1.48
C ARG A 354 1.83 26.93 2.47
N LEU A 355 2.14 26.85 3.77
CA LEU A 355 1.44 27.56 4.84
C LEU A 355 2.00 28.97 5.08
N THR A 356 3.19 29.30 4.58
CA THR A 356 3.73 30.66 4.69
C THR A 356 3.09 31.57 3.63
N PRO A 357 2.44 32.69 4.00
CA PRO A 357 1.88 33.62 3.03
C PRO A 357 3.01 34.16 2.14
N LYS A 358 2.78 34.15 0.82
CA LYS A 358 3.71 34.71 -0.18
C LYS A 358 3.84 36.23 0.02
N THR A 359 4.77 36.66 0.87
CA THR A 359 5.27 38.03 0.82
C THR A 359 6.09 38.19 -0.47
N SER A 360 5.90 39.30 -1.18
CA SER A 360 6.34 39.56 -2.57
C SER A 360 7.86 39.63 -2.82
N LYS A 361 8.71 39.03 -1.98
CA LYS A 361 10.15 38.92 -2.20
C LYS A 361 10.58 37.48 -1.98
N TRP A 362 11.41 36.97 -2.90
CA TRP A 362 12.14 35.71 -2.83
C TRP A 362 13.14 35.69 -1.65
N SER A 363 12.66 35.86 -0.43
CA SER A 363 13.40 35.53 0.79
C SER A 363 13.03 34.12 1.18
N ILE A 364 14.01 33.21 1.27
CA ILE A 364 13.85 31.93 1.95
C ILE A 364 13.24 32.24 3.33
N PRO A 365 12.04 31.73 3.68
CA PRO A 365 11.47 31.99 4.98
C PRO A 365 12.45 31.49 6.03
N ALA A 366 12.80 32.33 7.01
CA ALA A 366 13.48 31.84 8.20
C ALA A 366 12.60 30.74 8.79
N ILE A 367 13.06 29.49 8.77
CA ILE A 367 12.35 28.34 9.31
C ILE A 367 12.17 28.64 10.81
N ASN A 368 10.99 29.12 11.17
CA ASN A 368 10.69 29.47 12.55
C ASN A 368 10.49 28.15 13.30
N ALA A 369 11.53 27.70 14.00
CA ALA A 369 11.55 26.42 14.72
C ALA A 369 10.30 26.15 15.59
N PRO A 370 9.65 27.15 16.25
CA PRO A 370 8.43 26.91 17.00
C PRO A 370 7.23 26.50 16.14
N ALA A 371 7.07 27.08 14.93
CA ALA A 371 5.98 26.75 14.03
C ALA A 371 6.17 25.36 13.39
N LEU A 372 7.38 25.05 12.95
CA LEU A 372 7.76 23.70 12.50
C LEU A 372 7.50 22.66 13.61
N ARG A 373 7.85 22.98 14.86
CA ARG A 373 7.64 22.10 16.01
C ARG A 373 6.16 21.87 16.34
N HIS A 374 5.34 22.92 16.27
CA HIS A 374 3.89 22.82 16.52
C HIS A 374 3.16 22.07 15.42
N THR A 375 3.54 22.28 14.15
CA THR A 375 2.99 21.50 13.03
C THR A 375 3.42 20.04 13.13
N LEU A 376 4.70 19.76 13.41
CA LEU A 376 5.21 18.40 13.59
C LEU A 376 4.61 17.66 14.80
N SER A 377 4.34 18.34 15.91
CA SER A 377 3.67 17.71 17.07
C SER A 377 2.17 17.49 16.79
N GLY A 378 1.51 18.48 16.16
CA GLY A 378 0.10 18.38 15.78
C GLY A 378 -0.23 17.27 14.79
N MET A 379 0.72 16.86 13.93
CA MET A 379 0.56 15.72 13.01
C MET A 379 0.25 14.40 13.73
N MET A 380 0.70 14.26 14.97
CA MET A 380 0.60 13.01 15.73
C MET A 380 -0.32 13.16 16.95
N ASP A 381 -0.46 14.36 17.53
CA ASP A 381 -1.07 14.57 18.85
C ASP A 381 -2.58 14.91 18.85
N HIS A 382 -3.22 15.13 17.71
CA HIS A 382 -4.66 15.46 17.69
C HIS A 382 -5.56 14.22 17.74
N GLN A 383 -6.30 14.08 18.85
CA GLN A 383 -7.48 13.24 18.98
C GLN A 383 -8.59 13.71 18.02
N LEU A 384 -9.19 12.77 17.31
CA LEU A 384 -10.40 13.02 16.51
C LEU A 384 -11.62 12.68 17.34
N VAL A 385 -12.53 13.65 17.45
CA VAL A 385 -13.94 13.42 17.72
C VAL A 385 -14.58 12.93 16.43
N ASP A 386 -15.51 11.99 16.59
CA ASP A 386 -16.18 11.18 15.57
C ASP A 386 -16.66 11.94 14.32
N ASP A 387 -16.52 11.27 13.17
CA ASP A 387 -17.49 11.28 12.06
C ASP A 387 -17.23 10.01 11.22
N VAL A 388 -17.52 8.86 11.82
CA VAL A 388 -17.98 7.68 11.08
C VAL A 388 -19.49 7.72 11.17
N GLU A 389 -20.15 8.18 10.11
CA GLU A 389 -21.60 8.08 10.03
C GLU A 389 -22.02 6.61 10.18
N GLY A 390 -22.81 6.36 11.23
CA GLY A 390 -23.61 5.15 11.40
C GLY A 390 -22.89 3.93 11.93
N THR A 391 -22.57 3.88 13.23
CA THR A 391 -23.09 2.86 14.18
C THR A 391 -22.46 2.97 15.57
N SER A 392 -23.32 3.06 16.60
CA SER A 392 -23.07 2.68 18.00
C SER A 392 -22.04 3.49 18.81
N SER A 393 -22.52 4.57 19.44
CA SER A 393 -21.86 5.16 20.62
C SER A 393 -21.99 4.25 21.86
N LYS A 394 -20.87 3.94 22.51
CA LYS A 394 -20.86 3.41 23.90
C LYS A 394 -20.84 4.60 24.88
N PRO A 395 -21.62 4.59 25.98
CA PRO A 395 -21.45 5.54 27.06
C PRO A 395 -20.24 5.17 27.94
N PRO A 396 -19.64 6.13 28.66
CA PRO A 396 -18.45 5.88 29.48
C PRO A 396 -18.76 4.97 30.68
N ARG A 397 -17.81 4.06 30.98
CA ARG A 397 -17.81 3.24 32.20
C ARG A 397 -17.72 4.14 33.44
N GLU A 398 -18.72 4.04 34.31
CA GLU A 398 -18.67 4.59 35.67
C GLU A 398 -17.49 4.00 36.43
N MET A 399 -16.69 4.89 37.00
CA MET A 399 -15.57 4.60 37.89
C MET A 399 -16.16 4.46 39.31
N GLU A 400 -15.88 3.32 39.96
CA GLU A 400 -16.29 3.02 41.34
C GLU A 400 -15.94 4.17 42.30
N MET A 401 -16.97 4.79 42.88
CA MET A 401 -16.80 5.66 44.06
C MET A 401 -16.88 4.80 45.31
N THR A 402 -15.75 4.70 46.00
CA THR A 402 -15.60 4.13 47.33
C THR A 402 -16.41 4.89 48.37
N ASP A 403 -17.09 4.12 49.22
CA ASP A 403 -17.76 4.53 50.45
C ASP A 403 -16.92 5.49 51.32
N ASN A 404 -17.53 6.58 51.77
CA ASN A 404 -17.26 7.13 53.09
C ASN A 404 -18.43 7.97 53.62
N ALA A 405 -19.00 7.48 54.72
CA ALA A 405 -20.07 8.11 55.48
C ALA A 405 -19.60 9.38 56.23
N ARG A 406 -20.50 10.37 56.40
CA ARG A 406 -20.91 10.97 57.70
C ARG A 406 -21.85 12.18 57.52
N ASN A 407 -23.00 12.08 58.21
CA ASN A 407 -23.78 13.10 58.94
C ASN A 407 -23.68 14.59 58.56
N VAL A 408 -24.85 15.22 58.32
CA VAL A 408 -25.46 16.37 59.04
C VAL A 408 -26.80 16.69 58.33
N GLN A 409 -27.95 16.29 58.86
CA GLN A 409 -28.92 17.05 59.68
C GLN A 409 -29.50 18.36 59.08
N GLN A 410 -30.84 18.32 58.90
CA GLN A 410 -31.87 19.36 59.16
C GLN A 410 -31.89 20.70 58.38
N SER A 411 -33.01 20.93 57.69
CA SER A 411 -34.09 21.92 58.00
C SER A 411 -34.87 22.21 56.70
N GLU A 412 -36.08 21.68 56.48
CA GLU A 412 -37.40 22.11 56.98
C GLU A 412 -37.94 23.42 56.35
N VAL A 413 -39.27 23.45 56.12
CA VAL A 413 -40.19 24.62 56.06
C VAL A 413 -40.98 24.82 54.73
N THR A 414 -42.17 24.17 54.71
CA THR A 414 -43.54 24.64 54.35
C THR A 414 -43.81 25.37 53.02
N SER A 415 -44.65 24.83 52.11
CA SER A 415 -46.14 24.74 52.08
C SER A 415 -46.86 26.03 51.67
N VAL A 416 -47.82 25.93 50.73
CA VAL A 416 -49.23 26.40 50.86
C VAL A 416 -50.04 25.96 49.62
N THR A 417 -51.26 25.51 49.88
CA THR A 417 -52.29 24.97 48.99
C THR A 417 -53.49 25.93 48.97
N THR A 418 -54.20 26.06 47.83
CA THR A 418 -55.69 26.22 47.68
C THR A 418 -56.00 26.46 46.19
N GLN A 419 -56.68 25.61 45.41
CA GLN A 419 -58.09 25.12 45.34
C GLN A 419 -59.18 26.09 44.80
N ASN A 420 -60.02 25.51 43.91
CA ASN A 420 -61.41 25.84 43.48
C ASN A 420 -61.60 26.80 42.27
N SER A 421 -62.53 26.62 41.30
CA SER A 421 -63.74 25.77 41.17
C SER A 421 -64.38 25.80 39.75
N THR A 422 -65.18 24.75 39.42
CA THR A 422 -66.45 24.68 38.59
C THR A 422 -66.42 25.06 37.09
N GLN A 423 -66.77 24.26 36.05
CA GLN A 423 -67.81 23.25 35.67
C GLN A 423 -69.03 23.82 34.86
N LYS A 424 -69.33 23.16 33.72
CA LYS A 424 -70.56 23.10 32.86
C LYS A 424 -70.78 24.21 31.80
N ASP A 425 -71.36 24.00 30.61
CA ASP A 425 -71.63 22.86 29.68
C ASP A 425 -72.46 23.45 28.49
N VAL A 426 -72.51 22.74 27.34
CA VAL A 426 -73.55 22.78 26.26
C VAL A 426 -73.34 23.59 24.93
N SER A 427 -72.90 22.83 23.91
CA SER A 427 -73.40 22.65 22.52
C SER A 427 -73.41 23.79 21.45
N LYS A 428 -72.78 23.57 20.28
CA LYS A 428 -73.37 23.05 19.00
C LYS A 428 -72.47 23.35 17.78
N GLU A 429 -72.57 22.46 16.78
CA GLU A 429 -72.35 22.64 15.32
C GLU A 429 -70.92 22.58 14.72
N PHE A 430 -70.69 21.55 13.89
CA PHE A 430 -69.83 21.57 12.69
C PHE A 430 -70.65 22.12 11.51
N PRO A 431 -70.05 22.90 10.58
CA PRO A 431 -69.62 22.29 9.30
C PRO A 431 -68.40 22.95 8.58
N ASP A 432 -67.81 22.15 7.68
CA ASP A 432 -67.16 22.43 6.38
C ASP A 432 -65.91 23.34 6.22
N ALA A 433 -64.89 22.75 5.56
CA ALA A 433 -63.70 23.37 4.95
C ALA A 433 -64.08 24.27 3.73
N PRO A 434 -63.25 25.22 3.23
CA PRO A 434 -62.03 24.96 2.41
C PRO A 434 -60.98 26.14 2.49
N PRO A 435 -60.00 26.40 1.58
CA PRO A 435 -59.50 25.67 0.41
C PRO A 435 -57.95 25.49 0.33
N VAL A 436 -57.53 24.75 -0.69
CA VAL A 436 -56.16 24.54 -1.18
C VAL A 436 -55.88 25.50 -2.36
N GLU A 437 -54.59 25.76 -2.61
CA GLU A 437 -53.90 26.18 -3.86
C GLU A 437 -53.48 27.66 -4.04
N PRO A 438 -52.40 27.98 -4.81
CA PRO A 438 -51.71 27.15 -5.82
C PRO A 438 -50.16 27.13 -5.75
N GLY A 439 -49.57 26.20 -6.50
CA GLY A 439 -48.12 25.97 -6.60
C GLY A 439 -47.32 26.97 -7.44
N GLY A 440 -45.99 26.88 -7.31
CA GLY A 440 -45.00 27.51 -8.16
C GLY A 440 -43.66 26.79 -8.03
N ALA A 441 -43.11 26.33 -9.15
CA ALA A 441 -41.82 25.67 -9.25
C ALA A 441 -40.68 26.70 -9.53
N SER A 442 -39.54 26.56 -8.86
CA SER A 442 -38.18 27.01 -9.25
C SER A 442 -37.18 26.46 -8.21
N ALA A 443 -36.21 25.62 -8.54
CA ALA A 443 -34.85 25.97 -9.00
C ALA A 443 -34.02 26.78 -7.97
N ASP A 444 -32.81 26.27 -7.72
CA ASP A 444 -31.62 26.89 -7.10
C ASP A 444 -31.41 26.90 -5.55
N ALA A 445 -30.42 26.09 -5.17
CA ALA A 445 -29.11 26.51 -4.65
C ALA A 445 -28.89 26.75 -3.13
N SER A 446 -27.85 26.03 -2.67
CA SER A 446 -26.80 26.45 -1.72
C SER A 446 -27.24 26.93 -0.32
N GLY A 447 -27.25 25.99 0.63
CA GLY A 447 -26.97 26.31 2.03
C GLY A 447 -25.46 26.52 2.22
N GLU A 448 -25.02 27.77 2.11
CA GLU A 448 -23.65 28.18 2.47
C GLU A 448 -23.42 27.95 3.97
N ILE A 449 -22.47 27.07 4.31
CA ILE A 449 -21.88 27.02 5.64
C ILE A 449 -21.02 28.29 5.79
N GLN A 450 -21.51 29.28 6.53
CA GLN A 450 -20.71 30.43 6.95
C GLN A 450 -19.60 29.96 7.91
N GLN A 451 -18.42 29.66 7.36
CA GLN A 451 -17.19 29.53 8.13
C GLN A 451 -16.73 30.92 8.60
N GLN A 452 -16.57 31.09 9.92
CA GLN A 452 -15.88 32.24 10.48
C GLN A 452 -14.43 32.30 9.94
N PRO A 453 -13.92 33.47 9.52
CA PRO A 453 -12.57 33.60 9.02
C PRO A 453 -11.59 33.58 10.20
N GLY A 454 -10.94 32.43 10.47
CA GLY A 454 -9.85 32.40 11.44
C GLY A 454 -9.44 31.06 12.05
N SER A 455 -10.23 29.98 11.95
CA SER A 455 -9.84 28.68 12.52
C SER A 455 -9.77 27.60 11.43
N TYR A 456 -8.60 27.47 10.80
CA TYR A 456 -8.30 26.34 9.94
C TYR A 456 -8.11 25.09 10.80
N VAL A 457 -9.16 24.28 10.96
CA VAL A 457 -9.05 22.96 11.61
C VAL A 457 -8.47 22.00 10.57
N THR A 458 -7.17 21.74 10.65
CA THR A 458 -6.46 20.78 9.80
C THR A 458 -6.86 19.34 10.15
N SER A 459 -7.26 18.53 9.16
CA SER A 459 -7.56 17.11 9.41
C SER A 459 -6.26 16.33 9.63
N SER A 460 -5.96 15.95 10.87
CA SER A 460 -4.78 15.13 11.24
C SER A 460 -4.66 13.86 10.39
N SER A 461 -5.80 13.27 10.01
CA SER A 461 -5.87 12.10 9.14
C SER A 461 -5.40 12.33 7.70
N ALA A 462 -5.67 13.50 7.11
CA ALA A 462 -5.21 13.84 5.77
C ALA A 462 -3.68 13.94 5.74
N ILE A 463 -3.10 14.55 6.78
CA ILE A 463 -1.64 14.65 6.89
C ILE A 463 -1.00 13.27 7.05
N ALA A 464 -1.58 12.39 7.87
CA ALA A 464 -1.07 11.03 8.04
C ALA A 464 -1.08 10.22 6.73
N ILE A 465 -2.13 10.33 5.91
CA ILE A 465 -2.22 9.65 4.60
C ILE A 465 -1.11 10.14 3.66
N SER A 466 -0.98 11.46 3.52
CA SER A 466 0.05 12.09 2.68
C SER A 466 1.46 11.72 3.15
N TYR A 467 1.71 11.77 4.46
CA TYR A 467 2.99 11.42 5.06
C TYR A 467 3.34 9.94 4.91
N GLY A 468 2.38 9.02 5.10
CA GLY A 468 2.62 7.60 4.89
C GLY A 468 2.98 7.27 3.43
N GLY A 469 2.30 7.90 2.47
CA GLY A 469 2.67 7.80 1.04
C GLY A 469 4.08 8.34 0.74
N TYR A 470 4.47 9.44 1.40
CA TYR A 470 5.83 9.96 1.35
C TYR A 470 6.87 8.97 1.91
N ILE A 471 6.61 8.40 3.10
CA ILE A 471 7.48 7.40 3.73
C ILE A 471 7.66 6.19 2.80
N LEU A 472 6.58 5.61 2.28
CA LEU A 472 6.65 4.45 1.40
C LEU A 472 7.45 4.77 0.13
N GLY A 473 7.20 5.93 -0.50
CA GLY A 473 7.96 6.35 -1.66
C GLY A 473 9.44 6.59 -1.36
N THR A 474 9.76 7.18 -0.21
CA THR A 474 11.15 7.31 0.28
C THR A 474 11.80 5.94 0.47
N GLY A 475 11.10 4.97 1.04
CA GLY A 475 11.62 3.61 1.17
C GLY A 475 11.97 2.95 -0.16
N MET A 476 11.17 3.18 -1.20
CA MET A 476 11.46 2.70 -2.56
C MET A 476 12.74 3.33 -3.12
N VAL A 477 12.95 4.63 -2.90
CA VAL A 477 14.17 5.33 -3.28
C VAL A 477 15.39 4.75 -2.57
N ILE A 478 15.30 4.58 -1.23
CA ILE A 478 16.40 4.05 -0.42
C ILE A 478 16.73 2.61 -0.82
N ARG A 479 15.70 1.78 -1.03
CA ARG A 479 15.87 0.40 -1.51
C ARG A 479 16.65 0.37 -2.83
N GLY A 480 16.23 1.17 -3.81
CA GLY A 480 16.92 1.24 -5.11
C GLY A 480 18.37 1.72 -4.98
N ALA A 481 18.60 2.78 -4.19
CA ALA A 481 19.94 3.29 -3.94
C ALA A 481 20.87 2.26 -3.27
N PHE A 482 20.33 1.41 -2.40
CA PHE A 482 21.14 0.40 -1.70
C PHE A 482 21.42 -0.79 -2.62
N ALA A 483 20.42 -1.25 -3.38
CA ALA A 483 20.57 -2.34 -4.33
C ALA A 483 21.67 -2.03 -5.37
N ALA A 484 21.76 -0.79 -5.85
CA ALA A 484 22.80 -0.31 -6.77
C ALA A 484 24.26 -0.44 -6.26
N THR A 485 24.45 -0.57 -4.94
CA THR A 485 25.78 -0.40 -4.31
C THR A 485 26.41 -1.69 -3.81
N ILE A 486 25.64 -2.78 -3.77
CA ILE A 486 26.09 -4.06 -3.25
C ILE A 486 26.81 -4.80 -4.39
N SER A 487 28.12 -4.60 -4.49
CA SER A 487 28.99 -5.33 -5.42
C SER A 487 30.13 -6.01 -4.64
N PRO A 488 30.38 -7.32 -4.85
CA PRO A 488 31.44 -8.06 -4.16
C PRO A 488 32.83 -7.44 -4.39
N GLY A 489 33.57 -7.20 -3.30
CA GLY A 489 34.98 -6.77 -3.36
C GLY A 489 35.24 -5.26 -3.29
N GLN A 490 34.21 -4.42 -3.11
CA GLN A 490 34.36 -2.97 -2.98
C GLN A 490 34.67 -2.49 -1.54
N ASN A 491 35.25 -1.29 -1.42
CA ASN A 491 35.52 -0.67 -0.13
C ASN A 491 34.20 -0.26 0.55
N VAL A 492 33.92 -0.83 1.73
CA VAL A 492 32.74 -0.56 2.55
C VAL A 492 32.44 0.93 2.71
N GLY A 493 33.46 1.76 2.93
CA GLY A 493 33.28 3.21 3.10
C GLY A 493 32.77 3.90 1.83
N MET A 494 33.25 3.47 0.66
CA MET A 494 32.78 4.00 -0.63
C MET A 494 31.37 3.53 -0.96
N THR A 495 31.06 2.25 -0.71
CA THR A 495 29.71 1.68 -0.86
C THR A 495 28.69 2.45 -0.03
N VAL A 496 28.98 2.69 1.26
CA VAL A 496 28.09 3.45 2.15
C VAL A 496 27.96 4.91 1.71
N ALA A 497 29.06 5.55 1.30
CA ALA A 497 29.02 6.94 0.83
C ALA A 497 28.19 7.09 -0.46
N TYR A 498 28.32 6.15 -1.40
CA TYR A 498 27.55 6.14 -2.64
C TYR A 498 26.07 5.91 -2.38
N ALA A 499 25.72 4.92 -1.55
CA ALA A 499 24.33 4.63 -1.17
C ALA A 499 23.67 5.85 -0.52
N PHE A 500 24.40 6.55 0.35
CA PHE A 500 23.92 7.78 0.99
C PHE A 500 23.72 8.91 -0.01
N ALA A 501 24.66 9.12 -0.93
CA ALA A 501 24.57 10.17 -1.93
C ALA A 501 23.39 9.95 -2.89
N TRP A 502 23.18 8.73 -3.39
CA TRP A 502 22.05 8.42 -4.25
C TRP A 502 20.71 8.41 -3.53
N SER A 503 20.69 8.02 -2.24
CA SER A 503 19.52 8.24 -1.40
C SER A 503 19.18 9.73 -1.32
N GLY A 504 20.18 10.61 -1.12
CA GLY A 504 19.99 12.06 -1.11
C GLY A 504 19.48 12.62 -2.44
N ILE A 505 20.10 12.25 -3.56
CA ILE A 505 19.69 12.66 -4.92
C ILE A 505 18.26 12.18 -5.20
N GLY A 506 17.98 10.92 -4.91
CA GLY A 506 16.68 10.31 -5.12
C GLY A 506 15.58 10.98 -4.30
N LEU A 507 15.85 11.37 -3.04
CA LEU A 507 14.88 12.08 -2.21
C LEU A 507 14.58 13.49 -2.73
N LEU A 508 15.59 14.20 -3.21
CA LEU A 508 15.40 15.51 -3.88
C LEU A 508 14.59 15.36 -5.17
N ALA A 509 14.90 14.33 -5.96
CA ALA A 509 14.16 13.99 -7.17
C ALA A 509 12.72 13.57 -6.86
N GLN A 510 12.47 12.87 -5.75
CA GLN A 510 11.13 12.50 -5.32
C GLN A 510 10.29 13.74 -5.06
N PHE A 511 10.86 14.71 -4.36
CA PHE A 511 10.20 15.99 -4.11
C PHE A 511 9.94 16.76 -5.41
N ALA A 512 10.96 16.89 -6.27
CA ALA A 512 10.85 17.63 -7.53
C ALA A 512 9.84 17.00 -8.49
N GLY A 513 9.88 15.68 -8.65
CA GLY A 513 8.99 14.93 -9.55
C GLY A 513 7.54 14.96 -9.09
N PHE A 514 7.33 14.76 -7.78
CA PHE A 514 6.02 14.96 -7.17
C PHE A 514 5.49 16.38 -7.42
N ALA A 515 6.28 17.41 -7.10
CA ALA A 515 5.86 18.80 -7.24
C ALA A 515 5.55 19.16 -8.69
N LEU A 516 6.34 18.66 -9.65
CA LEU A 516 6.13 18.88 -11.07
C LEU A 516 4.83 18.23 -11.56
N ALA A 517 4.70 16.92 -11.39
CA ALA A 517 3.56 16.17 -11.90
C ALA A 517 2.25 16.62 -11.25
N ASN A 518 2.23 16.81 -9.93
CA ASN A 518 1.00 17.22 -9.25
C ASN A 518 0.63 18.67 -9.54
N ARG A 519 1.60 19.58 -9.71
CA ARG A 519 1.29 20.95 -10.12
C ARG A 519 0.64 21.00 -11.50
N VAL A 520 1.03 20.12 -12.43
CA VAL A 520 0.44 20.07 -13.77
C VAL A 520 -0.93 19.38 -13.76
N LEU A 521 -1.03 18.23 -13.09
CA LEU A 521 -2.26 17.43 -13.06
C LEU A 521 -3.35 18.09 -12.20
N TRP A 522 -2.98 18.85 -11.18
CA TRP A 522 -3.89 19.38 -10.15
C TRP A 522 -3.80 20.90 -9.96
N MET A 523 -3.64 21.65 -11.06
CA MET A 523 -3.51 23.13 -11.03
C MET A 523 -4.61 23.87 -10.25
N GLN A 524 -5.78 23.25 -10.05
CA GLN A 524 -6.95 23.87 -9.40
C GLN A 524 -7.04 23.61 -7.88
N LEU A 525 -6.26 22.67 -7.34
CA LEU A 525 -6.24 22.40 -5.90
C LEU A 525 -5.39 23.45 -5.19
N SER A 526 -6.00 24.21 -4.28
CA SER A 526 -5.27 25.16 -3.45
C SER A 526 -4.45 24.44 -2.37
N THR A 527 -3.46 25.13 -1.80
CA THR A 527 -2.71 24.59 -0.65
C THR A 527 -3.59 24.33 0.57
N ALA A 528 -4.70 25.06 0.72
CA ALA A 528 -5.68 24.85 1.78
C ALA A 528 -6.52 23.58 1.55
N ASP A 529 -6.83 23.25 0.29
CA ASP A 529 -7.56 22.03 -0.06
C ASP A 529 -6.73 20.79 0.30
N LEU A 530 -5.42 20.78 0.02
CA LEU A 530 -4.52 19.64 0.31
C LEU A 530 -4.43 19.25 1.79
N VAL A 531 -4.57 20.21 2.71
CA VAL A 531 -4.42 19.95 4.15
C VAL A 531 -5.74 19.52 4.80
N ASN A 532 -6.87 19.97 4.26
CA ASN A 532 -8.18 19.78 4.87
C ASN A 532 -9.04 18.73 4.15
N ASN A 533 -8.63 18.29 2.96
CA ASN A 533 -9.37 17.35 2.15
C ASN A 533 -8.64 15.99 2.08
N ARG A 534 -9.29 14.94 2.63
CA ARG A 534 -8.77 13.56 2.61
C ARG A 534 -8.56 13.03 1.19
N ALA A 535 -9.43 13.37 0.24
CA ALA A 535 -9.28 12.98 -1.15
C ALA A 535 -8.00 13.61 -1.76
N ALA A 536 -7.74 14.89 -1.48
CA ALA A 536 -6.51 15.54 -1.92
C ALA A 536 -5.25 14.93 -1.27
N ALA A 537 -5.33 14.53 0.00
CA ALA A 537 -4.24 13.83 0.68
C ALA A 537 -3.95 12.44 0.10
N ILE A 538 -4.97 11.69 -0.32
CA ILE A 538 -4.79 10.41 -1.03
C ILE A 538 -4.03 10.63 -2.34
N ILE A 539 -4.43 11.63 -3.13
CA ILE A 539 -3.71 12.02 -4.36
C ILE A 539 -2.25 12.39 -4.07
N GLU A 540 -2.01 13.13 -2.98
CA GLU A 540 -0.66 13.49 -2.58
C GLU A 540 0.19 12.29 -2.18
N GLY A 541 -0.33 11.44 -1.29
CA GLY A 541 0.35 10.22 -0.83
C GLY A 541 0.66 9.26 -1.98
N CYS A 542 -0.32 9.00 -2.85
CA CYS A 542 -0.12 8.18 -4.06
C CYS A 542 0.88 8.82 -5.02
N GLY A 543 0.89 10.15 -5.15
CA GLY A 543 1.86 10.88 -5.95
C GLY A 543 3.30 10.69 -5.47
N TYR A 544 3.54 10.76 -4.15
CA TYR A 544 4.86 10.50 -3.58
C TYR A 544 5.30 9.05 -3.74
N LEU A 545 4.39 8.10 -3.49
CA LEU A 545 4.67 6.67 -3.64
C LEU A 545 5.01 6.33 -5.10
N ARG A 546 4.19 6.78 -6.05
CA ARG A 546 4.39 6.61 -7.49
C ARG A 546 5.76 7.13 -7.94
N THR A 547 6.11 8.36 -7.57
CA THR A 547 7.40 8.94 -7.93
C THR A 547 8.55 8.18 -7.27
N GLY A 548 8.38 7.73 -6.03
CA GLY A 548 9.35 6.90 -5.31
C GLY A 548 9.61 5.55 -5.97
N ILE A 549 8.56 4.86 -6.45
CA ILE A 549 8.69 3.60 -7.20
C ILE A 549 9.56 3.77 -8.44
N LEU A 550 9.32 4.83 -9.22
CA LEU A 550 10.06 5.08 -10.46
C LEU A 550 11.52 5.44 -10.21
N ILE A 551 11.78 6.31 -9.23
CA ILE A 551 13.14 6.67 -8.84
C ILE A 551 13.85 5.44 -8.29
N GLY A 552 13.21 4.66 -7.42
CA GLY A 552 13.75 3.41 -6.89
C GLY A 552 14.16 2.47 -8.02
N ALA A 553 13.32 2.29 -9.05
CA ALA A 553 13.62 1.46 -10.20
C ALA A 553 14.80 1.98 -11.05
N MET A 554 14.91 3.31 -11.23
CA MET A 554 16.05 3.92 -11.95
C MET A 554 17.36 3.77 -11.19
N LEU A 555 17.31 3.80 -9.86
CA LEU A 555 18.50 3.64 -9.02
C LEU A 555 18.94 2.17 -8.93
N ASP A 556 17.98 1.24 -8.93
CA ASP A 556 18.23 -0.21 -8.89
C ASP A 556 18.92 -0.73 -10.16
N GLY A 557 18.75 -0.05 -11.31
CA GLY A 557 19.40 -0.42 -12.57
C GLY A 557 20.93 -0.37 -12.45
N ASN A 558 21.58 -1.53 -12.59
CA ASN A 558 23.03 -1.74 -12.37
C ASN A 558 23.92 -0.71 -13.08
N SER A 559 24.84 -0.08 -12.33
CA SER A 559 26.06 0.49 -12.92
C SER A 559 27.00 -0.66 -13.28
N GLU A 560 27.57 -0.64 -14.49
CA GLU A 560 28.55 -1.65 -14.94
C GLU A 560 29.62 -1.96 -13.88
N GLU A 561 29.95 -3.25 -13.73
CA GLU A 561 30.92 -3.72 -12.74
C GLU A 561 32.24 -2.93 -12.78
N GLY A 562 32.59 -2.34 -11.63
CA GLY A 562 33.97 -1.97 -11.30
C GLY A 562 34.40 -0.53 -11.60
N GLN A 563 33.59 0.31 -12.24
CA GLN A 563 33.92 1.74 -12.40
C GLN A 563 32.72 2.67 -12.19
N TRP A 564 32.76 3.45 -11.11
CA TRP A 564 31.79 4.51 -10.82
C TRP A 564 31.89 5.64 -11.85
N LYS A 565 31.01 5.64 -12.86
CA LYS A 565 30.94 6.68 -13.88
C LYS A 565 29.88 7.72 -13.49
N TRP A 566 30.11 8.41 -12.37
CA TRP A 566 29.18 9.40 -11.80
C TRP A 566 28.51 10.35 -12.82
N ALA A 567 29.26 10.83 -13.80
CA ALA A 567 28.72 11.72 -14.82
C ALA A 567 27.72 11.02 -15.76
N GLU A 568 28.01 9.77 -16.16
CA GLU A 568 27.12 8.95 -17.00
C GLU A 568 25.90 8.51 -16.19
N ASP A 569 26.08 8.05 -14.95
CA ASP A 569 24.99 7.59 -14.08
C ASP A 569 24.00 8.73 -13.79
N VAL A 570 24.51 9.92 -13.46
CA VAL A 570 23.68 11.11 -13.22
C VAL A 570 22.97 11.55 -14.52
N ALA A 571 23.65 11.51 -15.67
CA ALA A 571 23.03 11.88 -16.94
C ALA A 571 21.90 10.91 -17.31
N THR A 572 22.13 9.61 -17.22
CA THR A 572 21.14 8.55 -17.45
C THR A 572 19.95 8.71 -16.51
N PHE A 573 20.21 8.90 -15.21
CA PHE A 573 19.17 9.16 -14.22
C PHE A 573 18.30 10.37 -14.59
N LEU A 574 18.90 11.51 -14.95
CA LEU A 574 18.15 12.73 -15.29
C LEU A 574 17.31 12.56 -16.56
N ILE A 575 17.82 11.84 -17.57
CA ILE A 575 17.09 11.55 -18.82
C ILE A 575 15.85 10.71 -18.50
N PHE A 576 16.04 9.56 -17.83
CA PHE A 576 14.94 8.64 -17.52
C PHE A 576 13.97 9.22 -16.50
N PHE A 577 14.46 10.00 -15.53
CA PHE A 577 13.62 10.76 -14.62
C PHE A 577 12.70 11.70 -15.38
N THR A 578 13.23 12.48 -16.31
CA THR A 578 12.44 13.42 -17.12
C THR A 578 11.41 12.68 -17.98
N MET A 579 11.81 11.60 -18.65
CA MET A 579 10.90 10.76 -19.44
C MET A 579 9.78 10.16 -18.59
N ALA A 580 10.09 9.62 -17.41
CA ALA A 580 9.11 9.03 -16.52
C ALA A 580 8.13 10.07 -15.97
N GLN A 581 8.58 11.28 -15.63
CA GLN A 581 7.69 12.37 -15.22
C GLN A 581 6.77 12.81 -16.37
N LEU A 582 7.29 12.92 -17.59
CA LEU A 582 6.47 13.24 -18.78
C LEU A 582 5.41 12.17 -19.03
N ALA A 583 5.82 10.91 -19.01
CA ALA A 583 4.93 9.76 -19.15
C ALA A 583 3.80 9.80 -18.12
N ILE A 584 4.11 9.94 -16.82
CA ILE A 584 3.11 10.10 -15.75
C ILE A 584 2.10 11.20 -16.05
N ILE A 585 2.57 12.38 -16.49
CA ILE A 585 1.70 13.52 -16.75
C ILE A 585 0.75 13.20 -17.90
N VAL A 586 1.27 12.62 -18.98
CA VAL A 586 0.46 12.19 -20.14
C VAL A 586 -0.58 11.15 -19.71
N LEU A 587 -0.17 10.13 -18.96
CA LEU A 587 -1.07 9.10 -18.45
C LEU A 587 -2.16 9.66 -17.55
N GLY A 588 -1.82 10.61 -16.67
CA GLY A 588 -2.79 11.27 -15.79
C GLY A 588 -3.84 12.05 -16.57
N PHE A 589 -3.44 12.80 -17.61
CA PHE A 589 -4.38 13.48 -18.50
C PHE A 589 -5.23 12.51 -19.31
N PHE A 590 -4.64 11.43 -19.80
CA PHE A 590 -5.37 10.41 -20.55
C PHE A 590 -6.40 9.68 -19.68
N PHE A 591 -6.05 9.35 -18.44
CA PHE A 591 -7.00 8.79 -17.47
C PHE A 591 -8.18 9.73 -17.24
N MET A 592 -7.92 11.01 -16.95
CA MET A 592 -8.95 12.05 -16.78
C MET A 592 -9.76 12.32 -18.06
N TRP A 593 -9.28 11.89 -19.22
CA TRP A 593 -9.99 12.01 -20.50
C TRP A 593 -10.92 10.81 -20.77
N ILE A 594 -10.59 9.64 -20.22
CA ILE A 594 -11.38 8.42 -20.37
C ILE A 594 -12.51 8.33 -19.34
N THR A 595 -12.29 8.84 -18.13
CA THR A 595 -13.32 8.87 -17.09
C THR A 595 -14.53 9.68 -17.55
N THR A 596 -15.72 9.17 -17.28
CA THR A 596 -16.99 9.85 -17.68
C THR A 596 -17.35 11.02 -16.77
N TYR A 597 -16.57 11.25 -15.70
CA TYR A 597 -16.77 12.29 -14.70
C TYR A 597 -15.53 13.19 -14.57
N ASN A 598 -15.69 14.36 -13.97
CA ASN A 598 -14.59 15.30 -13.76
C ASN A 598 -13.82 14.98 -12.47
N ASP A 599 -12.71 14.24 -12.57
CA ASP A 599 -11.85 13.87 -11.43
C ASP A 599 -11.44 15.08 -10.58
N ARG A 600 -11.08 16.20 -11.23
CA ARG A 600 -10.61 17.41 -10.53
C ARG A 600 -11.69 18.01 -9.65
N GLU A 601 -12.90 18.07 -10.16
CA GLU A 601 -14.04 18.62 -9.43
C GLU A 601 -14.44 17.71 -8.27
N LEU A 602 -14.52 16.40 -8.48
CA LEU A 602 -14.88 15.44 -7.45
C LEU A 602 -13.87 15.39 -6.31
N VAL A 603 -12.57 15.36 -6.63
CA VAL A 603 -11.52 15.41 -5.60
C VAL A 603 -11.57 16.72 -4.85
N LYS A 604 -11.79 17.86 -5.53
CA LYS A 604 -11.94 19.16 -4.85
C LYS A 604 -13.15 19.17 -3.90
N LYS A 605 -14.25 18.50 -4.26
CA LYS A 605 -15.43 18.29 -3.41
C LYS A 605 -15.21 17.29 -2.27
N GLY A 606 -14.06 16.62 -2.22
CA GLY A 606 -13.73 15.65 -1.17
C GLY A 606 -14.17 14.22 -1.44
N ASN A 607 -14.53 13.89 -2.68
CA ASN A 607 -14.88 12.51 -3.06
C ASN A 607 -13.64 11.59 -2.98
N ILE A 608 -13.64 10.73 -1.97
CA ILE A 608 -12.56 9.77 -1.68
C ILE A 608 -12.48 8.69 -2.76
N ALA A 609 -13.61 8.25 -3.32
CA ALA A 609 -13.64 7.21 -4.35
C ALA A 609 -12.88 7.65 -5.61
N ALA A 610 -13.11 8.89 -6.07
CA ALA A 610 -12.40 9.46 -7.21
C ALA A 610 -10.88 9.55 -6.95
N ALA A 611 -10.49 9.95 -5.74
CA ALA A 611 -9.07 10.02 -5.36
C ALA A 611 -8.40 8.65 -5.28
N ILE A 612 -9.09 7.63 -4.75
CA ILE A 612 -8.58 6.25 -4.71
C ILE A 612 -8.44 5.70 -6.13
N ASN A 613 -9.45 5.87 -6.99
CA ASN A 613 -9.43 5.36 -8.35
C ASN A 613 -8.25 5.95 -9.14
N PHE A 614 -8.12 7.30 -9.14
CA PHE A 614 -7.00 7.98 -9.79
C PHE A 614 -5.65 7.59 -9.15
N GLY A 615 -5.56 7.60 -7.82
CA GLY A 615 -4.32 7.33 -7.09
C GLY A 615 -3.76 5.93 -7.36
N LEU A 616 -4.60 4.90 -7.28
CA LEU A 616 -4.22 3.52 -7.53
C LEU A 616 -3.91 3.27 -9.02
N HIS A 617 -4.65 3.88 -9.94
CA HIS A 617 -4.31 3.83 -11.37
C HIS A 617 -2.91 4.38 -11.63
N MET A 618 -2.57 5.51 -11.01
CA MET A 618 -1.25 6.12 -11.17
C MET A 618 -0.14 5.28 -10.53
N ILE A 619 -0.40 4.58 -9.41
CA ILE A 619 0.54 3.61 -8.82
C ILE A 619 0.73 2.41 -9.74
N SER A 620 -0.35 1.85 -10.28
CA SER A 620 -0.32 0.76 -11.27
C SER A 620 0.52 1.13 -12.50
N CYS A 621 0.36 2.34 -13.02
CA CYS A 621 1.20 2.86 -14.11
C CYS A 621 2.68 2.95 -13.73
N ALA A 622 3.02 3.38 -12.50
CA ALA A 622 4.41 3.42 -12.06
C ALA A 622 5.04 2.04 -11.88
N ILE A 623 4.30 1.07 -11.33
CA ILE A 623 4.74 -0.33 -11.22
C ILE A 623 5.05 -0.88 -12.62
N LEU A 624 4.16 -0.63 -13.59
CA LEU A 624 4.35 -1.05 -14.97
C LEU A 624 5.63 -0.47 -15.57
N MET A 625 5.85 0.84 -15.39
CA MET A 625 7.02 1.54 -15.91
C MET A 625 8.32 1.22 -15.17
N ALA A 626 8.26 0.71 -13.94
CA ALA A 626 9.45 0.37 -13.17
C ALA A 626 10.29 -0.72 -13.84
N SER A 627 9.64 -1.68 -14.54
CA SER A 627 10.34 -2.80 -15.19
C SER A 627 11.36 -2.35 -16.26
N PRO A 628 10.98 -1.60 -17.31
CA PRO A 628 11.97 -1.12 -18.29
C PRO A 628 12.98 -0.14 -17.69
N LEU A 629 12.62 0.65 -16.66
CA LEU A 629 13.56 1.56 -16.00
C LEU A 629 14.67 0.85 -15.24
N ASN A 630 14.38 -0.35 -14.72
CA ASN A 630 15.37 -1.18 -14.04
C ASN A 630 16.22 -1.97 -15.05
N LYS A 631 15.61 -2.46 -16.15
CA LYS A 631 16.23 -3.45 -17.04
C LYS A 631 16.86 -2.92 -18.32
N THR A 632 16.61 -1.66 -18.71
CA THR A 632 17.16 -1.14 -19.98
C THR A 632 17.53 0.34 -19.93
N SER A 633 18.63 0.67 -20.61
CA SER A 633 19.03 2.05 -20.90
C SER A 633 18.52 2.55 -22.26
N SER A 634 17.67 1.79 -22.97
CA SER A 634 17.12 2.19 -24.27
C SER A 634 15.88 3.07 -24.13
N ILE A 635 15.95 4.28 -24.70
CA ILE A 635 14.84 5.23 -24.76
C ILE A 635 13.70 4.68 -25.61
N ILE A 636 14.05 4.01 -26.72
CA ILE A 636 13.08 3.42 -27.64
C ILE A 636 12.32 2.29 -26.95
N ALA A 637 13.04 1.39 -26.27
CA ALA A 637 12.42 0.28 -25.55
C ALA A 637 11.48 0.77 -24.45
N PHE A 638 11.87 1.80 -23.70
CA PHE A 638 11.02 2.41 -22.69
C PHE A 638 9.69 2.89 -23.27
N TRP A 639 9.71 3.69 -24.35
CA TRP A 639 8.48 4.26 -24.92
C TRP A 639 7.60 3.23 -25.64
N VAL A 640 8.20 2.26 -26.33
CA VAL A 640 7.47 1.16 -26.97
C VAL A 640 6.73 0.32 -25.92
N PHE A 641 7.44 -0.10 -24.86
CA PHE A 641 6.84 -0.87 -23.79
C PHE A 641 5.76 -0.06 -23.07
N PHE A 642 6.07 1.18 -22.71
CA PHE A 642 5.13 2.10 -22.09
C PHE A 642 3.81 2.18 -22.87
N GLY A 643 3.87 2.45 -24.18
CA GLY A 643 2.67 2.58 -25.00
C GLY A 643 1.85 1.29 -25.05
N ILE A 644 2.51 0.15 -25.22
CA ILE A 644 1.85 -1.14 -25.40
C ILE A 644 1.28 -1.66 -24.08
N ALA A 645 2.08 -1.65 -23.02
CA ALA A 645 1.66 -2.09 -21.70
C ALA A 645 0.49 -1.23 -21.18
N TYR A 646 0.50 0.07 -21.47
CA TYR A 646 -0.61 0.94 -21.14
C TYR A 646 -1.87 0.65 -21.96
N CYS A 647 -1.74 0.40 -23.26
CA CYS A 647 -2.86 -0.06 -24.09
C CYS A 647 -3.47 -1.35 -23.55
N ILE A 648 -2.65 -2.31 -23.13
CA ILE A 648 -3.09 -3.57 -22.53
C ILE A 648 -3.85 -3.32 -21.22
N LEU A 649 -3.31 -2.50 -20.32
CA LEU A 649 -3.95 -2.14 -19.06
C LEU A 649 -5.35 -1.53 -19.27
N HIS A 650 -5.51 -0.70 -20.30
CA HIS A 650 -6.81 -0.08 -20.65
C HIS A 650 -7.78 -1.03 -21.33
N ILE A 651 -7.30 -1.87 -22.25
CA ILE A 651 -8.11 -2.94 -22.83
C ILE A 651 -8.63 -3.82 -21.70
N PHE A 652 -7.80 -4.12 -20.69
CA PHE A 652 -8.23 -4.82 -19.51
C PHE A 652 -9.29 -4.05 -18.72
N ARG A 653 -9.07 -2.77 -18.38
CA ARG A 653 -10.09 -1.96 -17.67
C ARG A 653 -11.45 -2.04 -18.39
N PHE A 654 -11.44 -1.89 -19.72
CA PHE A 654 -12.64 -1.99 -20.55
C PHE A 654 -13.29 -3.39 -20.53
N LEU A 655 -12.50 -4.45 -20.73
CA LEU A 655 -13.01 -5.83 -20.70
C LEU A 655 -13.50 -6.22 -19.30
N TYR A 656 -12.84 -5.79 -18.25
CA TYR A 656 -13.22 -6.03 -16.87
C TYR A 656 -14.57 -5.41 -16.52
N ALA A 657 -14.76 -4.14 -16.89
CA ALA A 657 -16.03 -3.44 -16.71
C ALA A 657 -17.17 -4.09 -17.51
N LYS A 658 -16.93 -4.51 -18.76
CA LYS A 658 -17.98 -4.95 -19.69
C LYS A 658 -18.28 -6.45 -19.65
N LEU A 659 -17.26 -7.30 -19.51
CA LEU A 659 -17.35 -8.75 -19.66
C LEU A 659 -17.56 -9.46 -18.31
N PHE A 660 -16.94 -8.96 -17.23
CA PHE A 660 -16.85 -9.72 -15.98
C PHE A 660 -17.75 -9.21 -14.85
N ARG A 661 -18.36 -8.01 -14.99
CA ARG A 661 -19.35 -7.42 -14.06
C ARG A 661 -18.99 -7.68 -12.59
N ILE A 662 -17.71 -7.49 -12.24
CA ILE A 662 -17.24 -7.72 -10.87
C ILE A 662 -17.60 -6.55 -9.98
N VAL A 663 -17.54 -5.35 -10.54
CA VAL A 663 -18.12 -4.12 -10.02
C VAL A 663 -19.13 -3.67 -11.08
N LEU A 664 -20.22 -3.00 -10.66
CA LEU A 664 -21.14 -2.33 -11.58
C LEU A 664 -20.37 -1.24 -12.38
N ASP A 665 -21.08 -0.45 -13.19
CA ASP A 665 -20.54 0.69 -13.94
C ASP A 665 -19.67 1.58 -13.01
N SER A 666 -18.35 1.30 -12.97
CA SER A 666 -17.45 1.80 -11.91
C SER A 666 -17.42 3.32 -11.87
N ASP A 667 -17.52 3.93 -13.04
CA ASP A 667 -17.56 5.38 -13.15
C ASP A 667 -18.81 5.98 -12.50
N LYS A 668 -19.97 5.33 -12.57
CA LYS A 668 -21.19 5.76 -11.86
C LYS A 668 -21.08 5.55 -10.37
N GLU A 669 -20.61 4.38 -9.94
CA GLU A 669 -20.38 4.08 -8.53
C GLU A 669 -19.42 5.11 -7.89
N VAL A 670 -18.39 5.55 -8.63
CA VAL A 670 -17.45 6.56 -8.16
C VAL A 670 -18.04 7.97 -8.16
N SER A 671 -18.76 8.36 -9.22
CA SER A 671 -19.20 9.74 -9.42
C SER A 671 -20.55 10.06 -8.77
N GLU A 672 -21.52 9.15 -8.83
CA GLU A 672 -22.87 9.32 -8.29
C GLU A 672 -22.92 8.86 -6.83
N ASP A 673 -22.42 7.65 -6.54
CA ASP A 673 -22.56 7.02 -5.22
C ASP A 673 -21.37 7.27 -4.28
N SER A 674 -20.29 7.89 -4.78
CA SER A 674 -19.03 8.08 -4.04
C SER A 674 -18.51 6.78 -3.40
N ASN A 675 -18.74 5.65 -4.08
CA ASN A 675 -18.44 4.32 -3.58
C ASN A 675 -16.93 4.04 -3.63
N TRP A 676 -16.25 4.29 -2.50
CA TRP A 676 -14.81 4.07 -2.41
C TRP A 676 -14.38 2.59 -2.43
N GLY A 677 -15.30 1.67 -2.10
CA GLY A 677 -15.05 0.23 -2.17
C GLY A 677 -14.91 -0.26 -3.62
N ALA A 678 -15.81 0.21 -4.50
CA ALA A 678 -15.73 -0.03 -5.94
C ALA A 678 -14.40 0.50 -6.54
N ALA A 679 -14.04 1.75 -6.21
CA ALA A 679 -12.77 2.35 -6.62
C ALA A 679 -11.55 1.55 -6.14
N LEU A 680 -11.58 1.05 -4.91
CA LEU A 680 -10.50 0.25 -4.34
C LEU A 680 -10.33 -1.09 -5.08
N ILE A 681 -11.42 -1.80 -5.37
CA ILE A 681 -11.36 -3.06 -6.13
C ILE A 681 -10.79 -2.81 -7.52
N GLU A 682 -11.29 -1.79 -8.22
CA GLU A 682 -10.80 -1.46 -9.55
C GLU A 682 -9.30 -1.14 -9.56
N GLY A 683 -8.85 -0.27 -8.65
CA GLY A 683 -7.44 0.10 -8.54
C GLY A 683 -6.54 -1.09 -8.17
N CYS A 684 -6.99 -1.95 -7.25
CA CYS A 684 -6.25 -3.17 -6.88
C CYS A 684 -6.15 -4.16 -8.05
N CYS A 685 -7.21 -4.33 -8.85
CA CYS A 685 -7.14 -5.12 -10.08
C CYS A 685 -6.08 -4.57 -11.04
N GLN A 686 -6.05 -3.25 -11.26
CA GLN A 686 -5.07 -2.59 -12.12
C GLN A 686 -3.63 -2.83 -11.63
N ILE A 687 -3.40 -2.71 -10.32
CA ILE A 687 -2.10 -3.04 -9.71
C ILE A 687 -1.72 -4.49 -9.99
N SER A 688 -2.62 -5.45 -9.76
CA SER A 688 -2.34 -6.87 -9.98
C SER A 688 -2.01 -7.21 -11.43
N ILE A 689 -2.66 -6.56 -12.39
CA ILE A 689 -2.35 -6.71 -13.81
C ILE A 689 -1.00 -6.10 -14.12
N SER A 690 -0.71 -4.90 -13.59
CA SER A 690 0.61 -4.29 -13.77
C SER A 690 1.72 -5.19 -13.27
N LEU A 691 1.58 -5.78 -12.08
CA LEU A 691 2.52 -6.78 -11.55
C LEU A 691 2.68 -7.97 -12.49
N SER A 692 1.57 -8.48 -13.03
CA SER A 692 1.59 -9.59 -13.98
C SER A 692 2.25 -9.23 -15.30
N LEU A 693 2.08 -8.00 -15.79
CA LEU A 693 2.69 -7.53 -17.04
C LEU A 693 4.19 -7.27 -16.91
N MET A 694 4.71 -7.11 -15.68
CA MET A 694 6.16 -6.96 -15.47
C MET A 694 6.95 -8.18 -15.95
N THR A 695 6.34 -9.38 -15.99
CA THR A 695 6.99 -10.61 -16.44
C THR A 695 7.19 -10.67 -17.96
N LEU A 696 6.56 -9.78 -18.73
CA LEU A 696 6.77 -9.69 -20.18
C LEU A 696 8.16 -9.12 -20.52
N PHE A 697 8.82 -8.47 -19.56
CA PHE A 697 10.23 -8.08 -19.65
C PHE A 697 11.06 -9.14 -18.91
N PRO A 698 11.71 -10.08 -19.62
CA PRO A 698 12.54 -11.07 -18.96
C PRO A 698 13.68 -10.39 -18.21
N ASP A 699 14.02 -10.89 -17.02
CA ASP A 699 15.30 -10.55 -16.40
C ASP A 699 16.43 -11.09 -17.28
N PRO A 700 17.57 -10.38 -17.36
CA PRO A 700 18.76 -10.97 -17.95
C PRO A 700 19.07 -12.27 -17.17
N ALA A 701 19.25 -13.37 -17.89
CA ALA A 701 19.55 -14.66 -17.28
C ALA A 701 20.74 -14.53 -16.31
N CYS A 702 20.69 -15.20 -15.15
CA CYS A 702 21.83 -15.27 -14.22
C CYS A 702 23.12 -15.54 -15.01
N GLY A 703 24.04 -14.57 -15.04
CA GLY A 703 25.31 -14.65 -15.76
C GLY A 703 25.41 -13.81 -17.05
N VAL A 704 24.38 -13.06 -17.44
CA VAL A 704 24.51 -12.02 -18.47
C VAL A 704 24.46 -10.67 -17.79
N ALA A 705 25.62 -10.20 -17.33
CA ALA A 705 25.83 -8.77 -17.16
C ALA A 705 25.59 -8.12 -18.52
N THR A 706 24.49 -7.39 -18.68
CA THR A 706 24.23 -6.55 -19.85
C THR A 706 24.69 -5.14 -19.60
#